data_AF-A0A094HM89-F1
#
_entry.id   AF-A0A094HM89-F1
#
_cell.length_a   1.000
_cell.length_b   1.000
_cell.length_c   1.000
_cell.angle_alpha   90.00
_cell.angle_beta   90.00
_cell.angle_gamma   90.00
#
_symmetry.space_group_name_H-M   'P 1'
#
loop_
_entity.id
_entity.type
_entity.pdbx_description
1 polymer ?
#
loop_
_entity_poly.entity_id
_entity_poly.type
_entity_poly.pdbx_seq_one_letter_code
_entity_poly.pdbx_strand_id
1 'polypeptide(L)'
;MLHVLSSRAEPALNVPALNVPLWTWIGSETLSGSEAPRQWPKSGTVIRMATKDMTESVLYSYLSYTMRGLLTFASVLPLSLAAAVLRNVADDAPLQKPHPDALLKRAACTGPTASKPSKYWLDEQDHTGDARGIAPFTDNSDKYPVFRNVLDYKVANDGTGDQSGNLQDAINSDGNGGSRYKNGLTNRPAQIYLPGGTYQISKVWDLRVGTIIVGDPNDPPVIKASADFDGDAVVNGYDFGTGAPETSFMTLLKNIVIDTTAIDKTKAVMALNWGVAQGAGMSNIKIVMPEDSTGHTGIVLKGGSTIAVTDVNIHGGAVGIQNSNQQVNFKNIYFNRTSTAYAATGGWTSLLQGVTFDTCGRGVDLTKEGNAGSLVLLDSKSTNSGPVIKFADSSNSNGDRNNQIVIENLEHDTKNPIAVKADDTVALDAADTIDTWVWGNADPGNYQTGTQYKTVRPDALLKDGKYFTKEAPTYGEFASDQVVNVKSVADHPVKGDGKTDDAASLNAILLDNAANCKITYFPYGVYIVKDTLYIPPGSRIIGEAWAVVSGAGDKFKDASKPAAVVKVGNDGETGVVEVQDMRFTVSEVLPGAIILEVNIAGDAPGDVGFWNTVVLIGGTADTSIHESCTDQDTSSCKAAFLAVHLTASSSSYFQNLWAWTADHNVDGGPNQIIATGRGVLVEATKGTWLVGSGSEHHWLYNYNFGEAENVFAGLLQTETPYNQGYDAVLTLPDPWAAEAKYHDPDYTWCDADDQKCRTALAVNVDGGKDIFLYNSASWAFFHGPWDGSYDKTKCEGTCQTNMNRVANDPDNLACYTPSVASSTYPPPSKSATPSVAYAPAPTPSPSSTSSSIPTPGTSPSHLYSPTKTSTHRPRSSTRGKQESGISSGSPSSARATRLSGLYTASTTTSAPTAAPS
;
A
#
# COMPACT_ATOMS: atom_id res chain seq x y z
N MET A 1 -64.47 1.68 30.94
CA MET A 1 -64.20 3.13 30.74
C MET A 1 -63.33 3.21 29.49
N LEU A 2 -63.90 3.53 28.33
CA LEU A 2 -64.10 4.89 27.77
C LEU A 2 -62.75 5.51 27.37
N HIS A 3 -62.46 5.87 26.10
CA HIS A 3 -63.29 5.94 24.87
C HIS A 3 -62.48 5.43 23.63
N VAL A 4 -63.02 4.52 22.80
CA VAL A 4 -63.73 4.75 21.50
C VAL A 4 -62.79 5.24 20.37
N LEU A 5 -62.43 4.44 19.34
CA LEU A 5 -63.21 3.80 18.23
C LEU A 5 -63.74 4.82 17.20
N SER A 6 -63.76 4.59 15.88
CA SER A 6 -63.99 3.40 15.02
C SER A 6 -63.21 3.55 13.69
N SER A 7 -62.56 2.56 13.06
CA SER A 7 -63.02 1.31 12.38
C SER A 7 -63.98 1.56 11.18
N ARG A 8 -63.95 0.86 10.03
CA ARG A 8 -63.88 -0.60 9.71
C ARG A 8 -63.47 -0.86 8.23
N ALA A 9 -63.34 -2.09 7.67
CA ALA A 9 -62.84 -3.40 8.12
C ALA A 9 -63.03 -4.50 7.01
N GLU A 10 -62.07 -5.44 6.91
CA GLU A 10 -62.23 -6.94 6.85
C GLU A 10 -62.98 -7.68 5.70
N PRO A 11 -62.83 -9.03 5.57
CA PRO A 11 -61.96 -10.04 6.25
C PRO A 11 -60.90 -10.61 5.25
N ALA A 12 -60.40 -11.87 5.14
CA ALA A 12 -60.53 -13.23 5.76
C ALA A 12 -59.36 -14.14 5.23
N LEU A 13 -59.03 -15.38 5.64
CA LEU A 13 -59.18 -16.18 6.89
C LEU A 13 -58.34 -17.50 6.79
N ASN A 14 -57.95 -18.08 7.94
CA ASN A 14 -57.48 -19.48 8.19
C ASN A 14 -56.12 -20.00 7.67
N VAL A 15 -55.63 -21.06 8.36
CA VAL A 15 -54.24 -21.55 8.57
C VAL A 15 -54.35 -23.04 9.03
N PRO A 16 -53.49 -24.01 8.63
CA PRO A 16 -52.15 -24.17 9.24
C PRO A 16 -51.02 -24.82 8.36
N ALA A 17 -49.97 -25.29 9.03
CA ALA A 17 -48.64 -25.75 8.57
C ALA A 17 -48.49 -27.26 8.20
N LEU A 18 -47.35 -27.62 7.57
CA LEU A 18 -46.40 -28.68 8.02
C LEU A 18 -45.07 -28.71 7.21
N ASN A 19 -44.14 -29.63 7.55
CA ASN A 19 -42.69 -29.58 7.26
C ASN A 19 -42.18 -30.56 6.15
N VAL A 20 -41.15 -30.13 5.36
CA VAL A 20 -39.94 -30.91 4.90
C VAL A 20 -40.19 -32.09 3.90
N PRO A 21 -39.26 -32.59 3.01
CA PRO A 21 -37.79 -32.43 2.85
C PRO A 21 -37.24 -32.06 1.42
N LEU A 22 -35.92 -32.25 1.21
CA LEU A 22 -35.02 -31.99 0.06
C LEU A 22 -35.08 -33.03 -1.11
N TRP A 23 -34.19 -32.83 -2.12
CA TRP A 23 -33.69 -33.72 -3.21
C TRP A 23 -34.41 -33.62 -4.58
N THR A 24 -33.79 -33.68 -5.78
CA THR A 24 -32.55 -33.08 -6.39
C THR A 24 -32.32 -33.63 -7.82
N TRP A 25 -31.75 -32.81 -8.73
CA TRP A 25 -30.90 -33.20 -9.89
C TRP A 25 -31.51 -33.83 -11.19
N ILE A 26 -30.79 -33.59 -12.32
CA ILE A 26 -30.90 -34.09 -13.72
C ILE A 26 -32.26 -33.98 -14.47
N GLY A 27 -32.33 -33.57 -15.75
CA GLY A 27 -31.30 -32.98 -16.63
C GLY A 27 -31.64 -33.05 -18.14
N SER A 28 -31.03 -32.17 -18.94
CA SER A 28 -30.78 -32.21 -20.41
C SER A 28 -31.76 -32.91 -21.38
N GLU A 29 -32.28 -32.17 -22.37
CA GLU A 29 -32.13 -32.56 -23.80
C GLU A 29 -32.35 -31.37 -24.79
N THR A 30 -32.33 -31.64 -26.10
CA THR A 30 -31.88 -30.68 -27.14
C THR A 30 -32.92 -30.26 -28.20
N LEU A 31 -32.72 -29.04 -28.74
CA LEU A 31 -32.98 -28.59 -30.14
C LEU A 31 -34.40 -28.76 -30.77
N SER A 32 -34.98 -27.66 -31.27
CA SER A 32 -35.32 -27.40 -32.71
C SER A 32 -36.54 -26.47 -32.93
N GLY A 33 -36.66 -25.87 -34.12
CA GLY A 33 -37.84 -25.13 -34.61
C GLY A 33 -37.93 -23.66 -34.14
N SER A 34 -37.61 -22.58 -34.87
CA SER A 34 -37.60 -22.21 -36.29
C SER A 34 -38.91 -21.61 -36.86
N GLU A 35 -38.90 -20.31 -37.15
CA GLU A 35 -39.58 -19.76 -38.35
C GLU A 35 -38.81 -18.53 -38.89
N ALA A 36 -39.17 -18.04 -40.07
CA ALA A 36 -38.31 -17.28 -41.00
C ALA A 36 -39.13 -16.16 -41.71
N PRO A 37 -38.73 -15.48 -42.83
CA PRO A 37 -37.52 -15.65 -43.66
C PRO A 37 -36.87 -14.40 -44.33
N ARG A 38 -35.79 -14.69 -45.08
CA ARG A 38 -35.46 -14.25 -46.48
C ARG A 38 -34.24 -13.33 -46.67
N GLN A 39 -33.58 -13.48 -47.83
CA GLN A 39 -32.23 -12.96 -48.14
C GLN A 39 -32.10 -12.37 -49.57
N TRP A 40 -31.31 -11.27 -49.69
CA TRP A 40 -30.33 -10.98 -50.77
C TRP A 40 -30.85 -10.74 -52.22
N PRO A 41 -30.04 -10.32 -53.25
CA PRO A 41 -28.59 -10.01 -53.29
C PRO A 41 -28.11 -8.70 -54.00
N LYS A 42 -26.87 -8.28 -53.66
CA LYS A 42 -25.75 -7.69 -54.47
C LYS A 42 -25.98 -6.78 -55.71
N SER A 43 -25.25 -5.65 -55.77
CA SER A 43 -24.17 -5.27 -56.75
C SER A 43 -24.08 -3.75 -57.07
N GLY A 44 -22.88 -3.19 -57.40
CA GLY A 44 -22.73 -1.75 -57.75
C GLY A 44 -21.31 -1.15 -57.71
N THR A 45 -20.51 -1.36 -58.76
CA THR A 45 -19.06 -1.02 -58.92
C THR A 45 -18.66 0.48 -58.98
N VAL A 46 -17.64 0.86 -58.16
CA VAL A 46 -16.46 1.76 -58.38
C VAL A 46 -16.51 3.01 -59.31
N ILE A 47 -15.96 4.15 -58.84
CA ILE A 47 -15.11 5.09 -59.62
C ILE A 47 -14.16 5.92 -58.69
N ARG A 48 -13.07 6.49 -59.21
CA ARG A 48 -12.02 7.28 -58.50
C ARG A 48 -11.95 8.75 -58.98
N MET A 49 -11.51 9.67 -58.10
CA MET A 49 -10.58 10.85 -58.26
C MET A 49 -10.80 11.82 -57.07
N ALA A 50 -9.83 12.47 -56.40
CA ALA A 50 -8.69 13.32 -56.83
C ALA A 50 -9.15 14.70 -57.37
N THR A 51 -8.61 15.89 -57.02
CA THR A 51 -7.46 16.31 -56.14
C THR A 51 -7.46 17.86 -55.99
N LYS A 52 -6.76 18.42 -54.97
CA LYS A 52 -6.20 19.82 -54.93
C LYS A 52 -7.24 20.99 -54.86
N ASP A 53 -6.94 22.26 -54.52
CA ASP A 53 -5.74 23.01 -54.05
C ASP A 53 -6.16 24.33 -53.33
N MET A 54 -5.28 24.95 -52.51
CA MET A 54 -4.89 26.41 -52.38
C MET A 54 -5.95 27.57 -52.55
N THR A 55 -5.87 28.81 -51.99
CA THR A 55 -4.91 29.58 -51.14
C THR A 55 -5.51 30.90 -50.58
N GLU A 56 -4.84 31.50 -49.59
CA GLU A 56 -4.61 32.95 -49.33
C GLU A 56 -5.68 33.99 -48.90
N SER A 57 -5.16 34.86 -48.01
CA SER A 57 -5.63 36.07 -47.30
C SER A 57 -5.86 37.35 -48.12
N VAL A 58 -6.47 38.40 -47.51
CA VAL A 58 -5.89 39.77 -47.31
C VAL A 58 -6.81 40.72 -46.51
N LEU A 59 -6.25 41.79 -45.91
CA LEU A 59 -6.88 42.82 -45.05
C LEU A 59 -7.58 43.96 -45.83
N TYR A 60 -8.49 44.74 -45.20
CA TYR A 60 -8.22 46.13 -44.73
C TYR A 60 -9.39 46.82 -44.00
N SER A 61 -9.07 47.84 -43.18
CA SER A 61 -9.97 48.65 -42.33
C SER A 61 -10.21 50.07 -42.87
N TYR A 62 -11.23 50.81 -42.40
CA TYR A 62 -11.24 52.29 -42.31
C TYR A 62 -12.25 52.83 -41.25
N LEU A 63 -12.42 54.16 -41.11
CA LEU A 63 -12.55 54.85 -39.80
C LEU A 63 -13.58 56.01 -39.74
N SER A 64 -14.00 56.41 -38.53
CA SER A 64 -14.48 57.78 -38.09
C SER A 64 -15.91 58.25 -38.51
N TYR A 65 -16.60 59.26 -37.92
CA TYR A 65 -16.19 60.41 -37.05
C TYR A 65 -17.36 61.15 -36.29
N THR A 66 -17.08 61.85 -35.16
CA THR A 66 -17.80 63.04 -34.57
C THR A 66 -19.25 62.92 -33.96
N MET A 67 -19.81 63.83 -33.11
CA MET A 67 -19.41 65.20 -32.66
C MET A 67 -19.93 65.68 -31.25
N ARG A 68 -19.09 66.47 -30.54
CA ARG A 68 -19.29 67.64 -29.59
C ARG A 68 -20.58 67.92 -28.78
N GLY A 69 -20.37 68.46 -27.55
CA GLY A 69 -21.26 69.36 -26.78
C GLY A 69 -20.52 70.05 -25.61
N LEU A 70 -20.88 71.29 -25.20
CA LEU A 70 -20.10 72.10 -24.22
C LEU A 70 -20.95 73.23 -23.57
N LEU A 71 -20.73 73.56 -22.28
CA LEU A 71 -20.95 74.90 -21.65
C LEU A 71 -20.49 74.96 -20.17
N THR A 72 -20.38 76.16 -19.59
CA THR A 72 -19.73 76.48 -18.29
C THR A 72 -20.43 77.61 -17.53
N PHE A 73 -20.20 77.75 -16.20
CA PHE A 73 -19.82 79.02 -15.49
C PHE A 73 -19.75 78.91 -13.94
N ALA A 74 -18.68 79.50 -13.37
CA ALA A 74 -18.52 80.25 -12.09
C ALA A 74 -19.27 79.90 -10.76
N SER A 75 -18.83 80.32 -9.55
CA SER A 75 -17.52 80.26 -8.83
C SER A 75 -17.56 81.13 -7.54
N VAL A 76 -17.24 80.58 -6.36
CA VAL A 76 -16.91 81.35 -5.13
C VAL A 76 -15.86 80.59 -4.30
N LEU A 77 -14.92 81.33 -3.66
CA LEU A 77 -13.89 80.86 -2.73
C LEU A 77 -13.73 81.90 -1.60
N PRO A 78 -13.38 81.51 -0.37
CA PRO A 78 -11.96 81.61 0.05
C PRO A 78 -11.50 80.59 1.14
N LEU A 79 -10.24 80.57 1.64
CA LEU A 79 -8.90 80.68 1.02
C LEU A 79 -7.80 80.50 2.12
N SER A 80 -7.03 79.41 2.07
CA SER A 80 -5.73 79.20 2.77
C SER A 80 -5.08 77.95 2.14
N LEU A 81 -4.02 77.96 1.31
CA LEU A 81 -2.68 78.57 1.39
C LEU A 81 -1.86 78.02 2.60
N ALA A 82 -0.66 77.44 2.46
CA ALA A 82 0.18 77.15 1.27
C ALA A 82 1.02 75.87 1.52
N ALA A 83 1.21 74.94 0.55
CA ALA A 83 2.27 74.89 -0.50
C ALA A 83 3.68 74.53 0.05
N ALA A 84 4.56 73.74 -0.59
CA ALA A 84 4.64 73.07 -1.92
C ALA A 84 5.60 71.83 -1.79
N VAL A 85 6.06 71.04 -2.79
CA VAL A 85 6.14 71.17 -4.25
C VAL A 85 5.87 69.83 -4.98
N LEU A 86 5.05 69.94 -6.02
CA LEU A 86 4.79 69.02 -7.14
C LEU A 86 5.97 68.22 -7.73
N ARG A 87 5.66 67.01 -8.22
CA ARG A 87 5.87 66.63 -9.63
C ARG A 87 4.70 65.75 -10.11
N ASN A 88 4.55 65.58 -11.42
CA ASN A 88 3.28 65.22 -12.07
C ASN A 88 3.48 64.50 -13.41
N VAL A 89 2.42 63.82 -13.88
CA VAL A 89 2.21 63.21 -15.21
C VAL A 89 2.89 61.85 -15.48
N ALA A 90 2.02 60.85 -15.64
CA ALA A 90 2.06 59.63 -16.46
C ALA A 90 3.36 58.83 -16.69
N ASP A 91 3.25 57.52 -16.44
CA ASP A 91 3.66 56.47 -17.38
C ASP A 91 2.60 55.36 -17.38
N ASP A 92 2.20 54.87 -18.56
CA ASP A 92 1.35 53.68 -18.70
C ASP A 92 2.23 52.44 -18.51
N ALA A 93 2.49 52.06 -17.26
CA ALA A 93 3.13 50.79 -16.95
C ALA A 93 2.17 49.63 -17.31
N PRO A 94 2.54 48.71 -18.23
CA PRO A 94 1.68 47.61 -18.60
C PRO A 94 1.47 46.66 -17.40
N LEU A 95 0.29 46.03 -17.34
CA LEU A 95 0.03 44.92 -16.41
C LEU A 95 0.99 43.77 -16.72
N GLN A 96 2.11 43.77 -16.02
CA GLN A 96 3.18 42.79 -16.20
C GLN A 96 2.70 41.46 -15.62
N LYS A 97 2.50 40.47 -16.50
CA LYS A 97 2.22 39.08 -16.06
C LYS A 97 3.33 38.65 -15.09
N PRO A 98 3.02 37.91 -14.00
CA PRO A 98 4.03 37.31 -13.15
C PRO A 98 5.00 36.48 -14.00
N HIS A 99 6.29 36.78 -13.91
CA HIS A 99 7.33 35.92 -14.46
C HIS A 99 7.47 34.68 -13.57
N PRO A 100 7.36 33.44 -14.10
CA PRO A 100 7.55 32.23 -13.31
C PRO A 100 8.90 32.21 -12.56
N ASP A 101 9.92 32.78 -13.21
CA ASP A 101 11.30 32.88 -12.72
C ASP A 101 11.45 33.63 -11.38
N ALA A 102 10.46 34.45 -11.00
CA ALA A 102 10.50 35.27 -9.79
C ALA A 102 10.18 34.49 -8.50
N LEU A 103 9.48 33.35 -8.59
CA LEU A 103 9.14 32.52 -7.43
C LEU A 103 10.33 31.69 -6.94
N LEU A 104 11.26 31.33 -7.84
CA LEU A 104 12.39 30.43 -7.60
C LEU A 104 13.56 31.03 -6.79
N LYS A 105 13.38 32.22 -6.18
CA LYS A 105 14.45 32.93 -5.43
C LYS A 105 14.01 33.53 -4.09
N ARG A 106 13.00 32.96 -3.43
CA ARG A 106 12.88 33.09 -1.97
C ARG A 106 13.81 32.08 -1.28
N ALA A 107 14.20 32.38 -0.04
CA ALA A 107 14.93 31.41 0.77
C ALA A 107 14.05 30.17 1.00
N ALA A 108 14.60 28.98 0.82
CA ALA A 108 13.86 27.73 0.94
C ALA A 108 13.18 27.64 2.31
N CYS A 109 11.84 27.49 2.31
CA CYS A 109 11.12 27.39 3.57
C CYS A 109 11.29 26.00 4.18
N THR A 110 11.79 25.94 5.41
CA THR A 110 11.91 24.68 6.17
C THR A 110 10.54 24.11 6.57
N GLY A 111 9.54 24.97 6.76
CA GLY A 111 8.14 24.59 6.93
C GLY A 111 7.30 25.63 7.67
N PRO A 112 5.99 25.38 7.88
CA PRO A 112 5.18 26.14 8.81
C PRO A 112 5.81 26.14 10.22
N THR A 113 5.61 27.21 10.99
CA THR A 113 6.02 27.28 12.39
C THR A 113 4.93 26.70 13.29
N ALA A 114 5.26 25.75 14.16
CA ALA A 114 4.31 25.14 15.09
C ALA A 114 3.73 26.18 16.05
N SER A 115 2.41 26.22 16.17
CA SER A 115 1.64 27.22 16.91
C SER A 115 0.82 26.66 18.06
N LYS A 116 0.64 25.32 18.14
CA LYS A 116 -0.13 24.60 19.17
C LYS A 116 -1.57 25.14 19.30
N PRO A 117 -2.40 24.98 18.25
CA PRO A 117 -3.77 25.47 18.26
C PRO A 117 -4.63 24.77 19.33
N SER A 118 -5.74 25.41 19.72
CA SER A 118 -6.73 24.85 20.65
C SER A 118 -7.73 23.89 20.01
N LYS A 119 -7.56 23.60 18.71
CA LYS A 119 -8.36 22.70 17.88
C LYS A 119 -7.45 22.12 16.81
N TYR A 120 -7.69 20.89 16.38
CA TYR A 120 -7.09 20.37 15.15
C TYR A 120 -7.58 21.16 13.91
N TRP A 121 -6.66 21.48 12.99
CA TRP A 121 -6.93 22.31 11.81
C TRP A 121 -8.09 21.78 10.95
N LEU A 122 -8.31 20.46 10.92
CA LEU A 122 -9.36 19.81 10.13
C LEU A 122 -10.77 20.16 10.64
N ASP A 123 -10.95 20.49 11.92
CA ASP A 123 -12.24 20.95 12.47
C ASP A 123 -12.55 22.41 12.11
N GLU A 124 -11.54 23.16 11.63
CA GLU A 124 -11.62 24.60 11.35
C GLU A 124 -11.61 24.92 9.84
N GLN A 125 -11.42 23.93 8.96
CA GLN A 125 -11.56 24.11 7.51
C GLN A 125 -13.02 24.31 7.10
N ASP A 126 -13.25 25.05 6.00
CA ASP A 126 -14.58 25.16 5.41
C ASP A 126 -14.96 23.88 4.65
N HIS A 127 -15.79 23.06 5.30
CA HIS A 127 -16.41 21.85 4.73
C HIS A 127 -17.78 22.12 4.09
N THR A 128 -18.06 23.37 3.72
CA THR A 128 -19.33 23.80 3.11
C THR A 128 -19.15 24.40 1.70
N GLY A 129 -20.25 24.79 1.06
CA GLY A 129 -20.24 25.51 -0.21
C GLY A 129 -19.45 24.83 -1.34
N ASP A 130 -18.61 25.63 -2.02
CA ASP A 130 -17.65 25.19 -3.04
C ASP A 130 -16.34 24.65 -2.42
N ALA A 131 -16.04 24.97 -1.15
CA ALA A 131 -14.78 24.62 -0.49
C ALA A 131 -14.70 23.14 -0.07
N ARG A 132 -15.85 22.49 0.13
CA ARG A 132 -15.98 21.12 0.65
C ARG A 132 -15.44 20.00 -0.25
N GLY A 133 -15.29 18.82 0.35
CA GLY A 133 -15.23 17.56 -0.38
C GLY A 133 -16.52 17.26 -1.15
N ILE A 134 -16.41 16.88 -2.43
CA ILE A 134 -17.52 16.51 -3.32
C ILE A 134 -17.27 15.13 -3.92
N ALA A 135 -18.28 14.27 -4.00
CA ALA A 135 -18.16 12.93 -4.58
C ALA A 135 -18.80 12.91 -5.98
N PRO A 136 -18.07 13.25 -7.06
CA PRO A 136 -18.66 13.54 -8.38
C PRO A 136 -19.33 12.33 -9.07
N PHE A 137 -19.10 11.11 -8.58
CA PHE A 137 -19.56 9.85 -9.18
C PHE A 137 -20.66 9.13 -8.37
N THR A 138 -21.32 9.80 -7.41
CA THR A 138 -22.55 9.30 -6.77
C THR A 138 -23.78 10.13 -7.16
N ASP A 139 -24.95 9.48 -7.23
CA ASP A 139 -26.24 10.05 -7.65
C ASP A 139 -26.69 11.29 -6.87
N ASN A 140 -26.05 11.56 -5.72
CA ASN A 140 -26.39 12.64 -4.80
C ASN A 140 -25.19 13.55 -4.44
N SER A 141 -24.18 13.69 -5.32
CA SER A 141 -22.97 14.51 -5.12
C SER A 141 -23.19 15.86 -4.40
N ASP A 142 -24.23 16.63 -4.78
CA ASP A 142 -24.60 17.92 -4.20
C ASP A 142 -24.94 17.88 -2.69
N LYS A 143 -25.30 16.70 -2.17
CA LYS A 143 -25.72 16.45 -0.78
C LYS A 143 -24.84 15.45 -0.05
N TYR A 144 -24.06 14.64 -0.77
CA TYR A 144 -23.25 13.59 -0.18
C TYR A 144 -22.17 14.22 0.72
N PRO A 145 -22.17 13.96 2.04
CA PRO A 145 -21.14 14.46 2.94
C PRO A 145 -19.88 13.62 2.75
N VAL A 146 -18.76 14.22 2.39
CA VAL A 146 -17.47 13.50 2.46
C VAL A 146 -16.91 13.67 3.87
N PHE A 147 -16.72 14.91 4.32
CA PHE A 147 -16.48 15.24 5.72
C PHE A 147 -17.70 14.91 6.59
N ARG A 148 -17.45 14.37 7.78
CA ARG A 148 -18.43 14.14 8.85
C ARG A 148 -17.74 14.34 10.21
N ASN A 149 -18.04 15.42 10.91
CA ASN A 149 -17.76 15.50 12.35
C ASN A 149 -18.83 14.65 13.07
N VAL A 150 -18.40 13.70 13.92
CA VAL A 150 -19.34 12.78 14.59
C VAL A 150 -20.35 13.49 15.50
N LEU A 151 -20.03 14.69 16.02
CA LEU A 151 -20.93 15.45 16.89
C LEU A 151 -22.20 15.92 16.16
N ASP A 152 -22.14 16.17 14.85
CA ASP A 152 -23.31 16.50 14.02
C ASP A 152 -24.33 15.34 13.95
N TYR A 153 -23.86 14.11 14.18
CA TYR A 153 -24.67 12.89 14.25
C TYR A 153 -25.24 12.63 15.66
N LYS A 154 -25.22 13.64 16.54
CA LYS A 154 -25.69 13.60 17.95
C LYS A 154 -24.85 12.68 18.85
N VAL A 155 -23.63 12.36 18.44
CA VAL A 155 -22.67 11.65 19.28
C VAL A 155 -22.23 12.57 20.43
N ALA A 156 -22.22 12.06 21.66
CA ALA A 156 -21.58 12.73 22.79
C ALA A 156 -20.17 12.18 23.03
N ASN A 157 -19.22 13.07 23.30
CA ASN A 157 -17.81 12.79 23.60
C ASN A 157 -17.46 13.05 25.08
N ASP A 158 -18.46 13.13 25.96
CA ASP A 158 -18.30 13.40 27.40
C ASP A 158 -18.17 12.13 28.26
N GLY A 159 -18.09 10.95 27.63
CA GLY A 159 -18.05 9.66 28.30
C GLY A 159 -19.41 9.16 28.80
N THR A 160 -20.54 9.79 28.43
CA THR A 160 -21.88 9.38 28.87
C THR A 160 -22.71 8.71 27.77
N GLY A 161 -23.69 7.91 28.20
CA GLY A 161 -24.62 7.21 27.31
C GLY A 161 -24.01 6.02 26.56
N ASP A 162 -24.74 5.54 25.55
CA ASP A 162 -24.26 4.60 24.55
C ASP A 162 -24.29 5.29 23.18
N GLN A 163 -23.11 5.43 22.58
CA GLN A 163 -22.89 6.14 21.34
C GLN A 163 -22.87 5.21 20.11
N SER A 164 -22.95 3.89 20.28
CA SER A 164 -22.82 2.92 19.17
C SER A 164 -23.73 3.24 17.99
N GLY A 165 -25.01 3.57 18.24
CA GLY A 165 -25.97 3.92 17.19
C GLY A 165 -25.56 5.19 16.42
N ASN A 166 -25.28 6.28 17.13
CA ASN A 166 -24.98 7.58 16.52
C ASN A 166 -23.63 7.57 15.77
N LEU A 167 -22.61 6.86 16.30
CA LEU A 167 -21.33 6.62 15.63
C LEU A 167 -21.48 5.74 14.38
N GLN A 168 -22.39 4.77 14.42
CA GLN A 168 -22.67 3.91 13.28
C GLN A 168 -23.46 4.64 12.18
N ASP A 169 -24.37 5.54 12.55
CA ASP A 169 -25.07 6.45 11.64
C ASP A 169 -24.10 7.40 10.93
N ALA A 170 -23.11 7.96 11.64
CA ALA A 170 -22.04 8.77 11.05
C ALA A 170 -21.26 7.99 9.97
N ILE A 171 -20.86 6.75 10.27
CA ILE A 171 -20.17 5.87 9.31
C ILE A 171 -21.04 5.51 8.10
N ASN A 172 -22.33 5.24 8.32
CA ASN A 172 -23.25 4.74 7.29
C ASN A 172 -23.85 5.83 6.40
N SER A 173 -23.98 7.07 6.87
CA SER A 173 -24.78 8.12 6.22
C SER A 173 -24.32 8.45 4.80
N ASP A 174 -25.25 8.40 3.85
CA ASP A 174 -25.07 8.92 2.48
C ASP A 174 -25.59 10.36 2.29
N GLY A 175 -26.11 11.00 3.34
CA GLY A 175 -26.71 12.34 3.29
C GLY A 175 -28.11 12.42 2.68
N ASN A 176 -28.72 11.32 2.23
CA ASN A 176 -30.04 11.30 1.57
C ASN A 176 -30.99 10.22 2.11
N GLY A 177 -30.64 9.57 3.22
CA GLY A 177 -31.47 8.59 3.93
C GLY A 177 -31.27 7.13 3.51
N GLY A 178 -30.25 6.85 2.69
CA GLY A 178 -29.76 5.51 2.42
C GLY A 178 -28.54 5.17 3.29
N SER A 179 -27.67 4.29 2.78
CA SER A 179 -26.49 3.82 3.52
C SER A 179 -25.31 3.52 2.59
N ARG A 180 -24.09 3.70 3.10
CA ARG A 180 -22.82 3.27 2.49
C ARG A 180 -22.57 1.75 2.61
N TYR A 181 -23.17 1.08 3.59
CA TYR A 181 -23.01 -0.38 3.75
C TYR A 181 -23.44 -1.13 2.47
N LYS A 182 -22.53 -1.92 1.90
CA LYS A 182 -22.66 -2.62 0.61
C LYS A 182 -22.80 -1.75 -0.64
N ASN A 183 -22.58 -0.43 -0.55
CA ASN A 183 -22.81 0.49 -1.66
C ASN A 183 -21.56 1.36 -1.92
N GLY A 184 -20.73 0.92 -2.87
CA GLY A 184 -19.59 1.67 -3.40
C GLY A 184 -18.31 1.61 -2.57
N LEU A 185 -17.17 1.79 -3.26
CA LEU A 185 -15.85 1.95 -2.64
C LEU A 185 -15.35 3.39 -2.83
N THR A 186 -15.26 3.84 -4.08
CA THR A 186 -14.61 5.11 -4.47
C THR A 186 -15.58 6.16 -4.96
N ASN A 187 -16.79 5.75 -5.37
CA ASN A 187 -17.90 6.68 -5.61
C ASN A 187 -18.51 7.24 -4.31
N ARG A 188 -18.27 6.60 -3.16
CA ARG A 188 -18.84 6.94 -1.83
C ARG A 188 -17.76 6.99 -0.72
N PRO A 189 -16.77 7.89 -0.85
CA PRO A 189 -15.69 8.06 0.14
C PRO A 189 -16.19 8.65 1.46
N ALA A 190 -15.40 8.60 2.52
CA ALA A 190 -15.75 9.25 3.79
C ALA A 190 -14.52 9.70 4.60
N GLN A 191 -14.56 10.93 5.10
CA GLN A 191 -13.66 11.43 6.13
C GLN A 191 -14.47 11.57 7.43
N ILE A 192 -14.21 10.71 8.40
CA ILE A 192 -14.88 10.72 9.71
C ILE A 192 -13.95 11.38 10.71
N TYR A 193 -14.35 12.54 11.24
CA TYR A 193 -13.59 13.26 12.24
C TYR A 193 -14.18 13.07 13.64
N LEU A 194 -13.33 12.68 14.58
CA LEU A 194 -13.64 12.54 16.00
C LEU A 194 -12.86 13.60 16.80
N PRO A 195 -13.52 14.68 17.26
CA PRO A 195 -12.96 15.58 18.26
C PRO A 195 -12.53 14.83 19.53
N GLY A 196 -11.56 15.40 20.26
CA GLY A 196 -11.09 14.84 21.53
C GLY A 196 -12.21 14.63 22.56
N GLY A 197 -12.04 13.65 23.43
CA GLY A 197 -13.04 13.21 24.41
C GLY A 197 -13.22 11.69 24.48
N THR A 198 -14.25 11.24 25.21
CA THR A 198 -14.56 9.82 25.44
C THR A 198 -15.91 9.45 24.85
N TYR A 199 -15.92 8.40 24.03
CA TYR A 199 -17.05 7.88 23.29
C TYR A 199 -17.42 6.51 23.86
N GLN A 200 -18.35 6.47 24.82
CA GLN A 200 -18.77 5.20 25.41
C GLN A 200 -19.69 4.44 24.45
N ILE A 201 -19.37 3.17 24.17
CA ILE A 201 -20.12 2.28 23.27
C ILE A 201 -20.48 0.97 23.96
N SER A 202 -21.71 0.48 23.75
CA SER A 202 -22.18 -0.82 24.26
C SER A 202 -22.15 -1.93 23.21
N LYS A 203 -21.91 -1.60 21.93
CA LYS A 203 -21.91 -2.53 20.80
C LYS A 203 -20.81 -2.22 19.79
N VAL A 204 -20.46 -3.24 19.00
CA VAL A 204 -19.51 -3.19 17.88
C VAL A 204 -19.68 -1.91 17.05
N TRP A 205 -18.58 -1.21 16.78
CA TRP A 205 -18.53 -0.15 15.78
C TRP A 205 -17.98 -0.73 14.47
N ASP A 206 -18.86 -0.99 13.50
CA ASP A 206 -18.47 -1.53 12.19
C ASP A 206 -18.07 -0.38 11.24
N LEU A 207 -16.81 -0.40 10.80
CA LEU A 207 -16.28 0.54 9.81
C LEU A 207 -16.72 0.14 8.39
N ARG A 208 -16.43 0.98 7.41
CA ARG A 208 -16.71 0.75 5.98
C ARG A 208 -15.46 0.98 5.15
N VAL A 209 -15.38 0.30 4.02
CA VAL A 209 -14.36 0.61 3.00
C VAL A 209 -14.48 2.05 2.49
N GLY A 210 -13.45 2.56 1.84
CA GLY A 210 -13.38 3.94 1.32
C GLY A 210 -13.49 5.00 2.43
N THR A 211 -13.01 4.69 3.64
CA THR A 211 -13.18 5.56 4.82
C THR A 211 -11.84 5.86 5.49
N ILE A 212 -11.55 7.14 5.73
CA ILE A 212 -10.52 7.59 6.66
C ILE A 212 -11.20 8.04 7.95
N ILE A 213 -10.91 7.36 9.05
CA ILE A 213 -11.33 7.74 10.39
C ILE A 213 -10.13 8.42 11.06
N VAL A 214 -10.31 9.67 11.50
CA VAL A 214 -9.24 10.47 12.13
C VAL A 214 -9.73 11.12 13.42
N GLY A 215 -9.00 10.87 14.51
CA GLY A 215 -9.14 11.60 15.77
C GLY A 215 -8.32 12.89 15.79
N ASP A 216 -8.67 13.83 16.69
CA ASP A 216 -7.82 14.98 17.00
C ASP A 216 -6.44 14.48 17.53
N PRO A 217 -5.31 14.77 16.86
CA PRO A 217 -3.99 14.32 17.31
C PRO A 217 -3.52 15.00 18.60
N ASN A 218 -4.11 16.13 19.00
CA ASN A 218 -3.74 16.87 20.21
C ASN A 218 -4.47 16.36 21.46
N ASP A 219 -5.65 15.74 21.29
CA ASP A 219 -6.40 15.04 22.34
C ASP A 219 -7.03 13.75 21.75
N PRO A 220 -6.25 12.66 21.58
CA PRO A 220 -6.72 11.47 20.86
C PRO A 220 -7.98 10.84 21.46
N PRO A 221 -9.10 10.79 20.72
CA PRO A 221 -10.39 10.34 21.22
C PRO A 221 -10.39 8.88 21.68
N VAL A 222 -11.11 8.63 22.78
CA VAL A 222 -11.20 7.32 23.42
C VAL A 222 -12.50 6.62 23.06
N ILE A 223 -12.44 5.60 22.21
CA ILE A 223 -13.52 4.64 22.01
C ILE A 223 -13.53 3.70 23.23
N LYS A 224 -14.50 3.88 24.12
CA LYS A 224 -14.58 3.20 25.40
C LYS A 224 -15.69 2.15 25.39
N ALA A 225 -15.33 0.87 25.45
CA ALA A 225 -16.32 -0.18 25.63
C ALA A 225 -16.92 -0.11 27.05
N SER A 226 -18.23 -0.31 27.16
CA SER A 226 -18.92 -0.45 28.45
C SER A 226 -18.60 -1.80 29.12
N ALA A 227 -18.89 -1.92 30.42
CA ALA A 227 -18.65 -3.18 31.16
C ALA A 227 -19.59 -4.32 30.72
N ASP A 228 -20.76 -3.96 30.17
CA ASP A 228 -21.80 -4.83 29.64
C ASP A 228 -21.77 -4.99 28.10
N PHE A 229 -20.66 -4.60 27.46
CA PHE A 229 -20.50 -4.57 26.01
C PHE A 229 -20.92 -5.88 25.30
N ASP A 230 -21.81 -5.74 24.31
CA ASP A 230 -22.40 -6.81 23.50
C ASP A 230 -21.72 -6.91 22.12
N GLY A 231 -20.90 -7.94 21.95
CA GLY A 231 -20.07 -8.17 20.77
C GLY A 231 -18.72 -8.81 21.08
N ASP A 232 -18.10 -9.37 20.04
CA ASP A 232 -16.79 -10.03 20.08
C ASP A 232 -15.63 -9.07 19.73
N ALA A 233 -15.91 -7.96 19.05
CA ALA A 233 -14.95 -6.90 18.71
C ALA A 233 -15.49 -5.53 19.12
N VAL A 234 -14.65 -4.66 19.69
CA VAL A 234 -15.04 -3.28 20.07
C VAL A 234 -15.12 -2.40 18.82
N VAL A 235 -14.08 -2.44 17.99
CA VAL A 235 -14.08 -1.86 16.63
C VAL A 235 -13.88 -2.98 15.61
N ASN A 236 -14.70 -2.99 14.56
CA ASN A 236 -14.57 -3.93 13.46
C ASN A 236 -14.22 -3.17 12.16
N GLY A 237 -12.95 -3.24 11.75
CA GLY A 237 -12.44 -2.65 10.52
C GLY A 237 -12.76 -3.42 9.24
N TYR A 238 -13.18 -4.68 9.37
CA TYR A 238 -13.60 -5.52 8.25
C TYR A 238 -15.05 -5.20 7.85
N ASP A 239 -15.22 -4.59 6.67
CA ASP A 239 -16.55 -4.41 6.09
C ASP A 239 -17.02 -5.71 5.45
N PHE A 240 -17.69 -6.54 6.25
CA PHE A 240 -18.40 -7.75 5.79
C PHE A 240 -19.50 -7.47 4.74
N GLY A 241 -19.68 -6.20 4.36
CA GLY A 241 -20.38 -5.79 3.17
C GLY A 241 -19.72 -6.22 1.85
N THR A 242 -18.39 -6.18 1.75
CA THR A 242 -17.67 -6.25 0.46
C THR A 242 -17.27 -7.65 -0.01
N GLY A 243 -17.57 -8.69 0.78
CA GLY A 243 -17.32 -10.09 0.40
C GLY A 243 -16.42 -10.82 1.39
N ALA A 244 -15.14 -10.93 1.06
CA ALA A 244 -14.11 -11.55 1.90
C ALA A 244 -13.19 -10.48 2.52
N PRO A 245 -12.44 -10.77 3.59
CA PRO A 245 -11.43 -9.86 4.13
C PRO A 245 -10.44 -9.33 3.07
N GLU A 246 -10.15 -10.15 2.06
CA GLU A 246 -9.32 -9.85 0.89
C GLU A 246 -9.90 -8.80 -0.06
N THR A 247 -11.20 -8.47 0.04
CA THR A 247 -11.86 -7.40 -0.74
C THR A 247 -12.30 -6.21 0.13
N SER A 248 -11.73 -6.07 1.34
CA SER A 248 -12.01 -4.97 2.27
C SER A 248 -10.92 -3.88 2.18
N PHE A 249 -10.88 -3.17 1.05
CA PHE A 249 -9.85 -2.16 0.71
C PHE A 249 -10.08 -0.78 1.35
N MET A 250 -9.04 0.07 1.35
CA MET A 250 -9.12 1.52 1.62
C MET A 250 -9.87 1.90 2.92
N THR A 251 -9.42 1.36 4.06
CA THR A 251 -9.89 1.79 5.40
C THR A 251 -8.70 2.27 6.24
N LEU A 252 -8.69 3.54 6.66
CA LEU A 252 -7.66 4.10 7.55
C LEU A 252 -8.21 4.45 8.92
N LEU A 253 -7.42 4.16 9.95
CA LEU A 253 -7.67 4.54 11.34
C LEU A 253 -6.48 5.36 11.86
N LYS A 254 -6.68 6.65 12.20
CA LYS A 254 -5.61 7.58 12.60
C LYS A 254 -5.95 8.26 13.94
N ASN A 255 -4.98 8.34 14.86
CA ASN A 255 -5.09 9.07 16.15
C ASN A 255 -6.22 8.60 17.10
N ILE A 256 -6.39 7.31 17.35
CA ILE A 256 -7.50 6.79 18.20
C ILE A 256 -7.01 5.89 19.34
N VAL A 257 -7.61 6.08 20.51
CA VAL A 257 -7.49 5.16 21.66
C VAL A 257 -8.69 4.20 21.68
N ILE A 258 -8.46 2.90 21.72
CA ILE A 258 -9.49 1.88 21.96
C ILE A 258 -9.27 1.31 23.36
N ASP A 259 -10.24 1.52 24.25
CA ASP A 259 -10.17 1.14 25.66
C ASP A 259 -11.22 0.07 26.00
N THR A 260 -10.73 -1.11 26.35
CA THR A 260 -11.52 -2.29 26.72
C THR A 260 -11.57 -2.54 28.22
N THR A 261 -10.90 -1.72 29.05
CA THR A 261 -10.61 -2.02 30.47
C THR A 261 -11.83 -2.11 31.41
N ALA A 262 -13.02 -1.73 30.94
CA ALA A 262 -14.26 -1.91 31.70
C ALA A 262 -14.87 -3.31 31.54
N ILE A 263 -14.54 -4.03 30.46
CA ILE A 263 -14.98 -5.41 30.22
C ILE A 263 -14.25 -6.35 31.20
N ASP A 264 -14.93 -7.39 31.69
CA ASP A 264 -14.29 -8.41 32.54
C ASP A 264 -13.11 -9.06 31.82
N LYS A 265 -11.94 -9.04 32.46
CA LYS A 265 -10.66 -9.44 31.89
C LYS A 265 -10.56 -10.92 31.45
N THR A 266 -11.54 -11.75 31.80
CA THR A 266 -11.64 -13.16 31.38
C THR A 266 -12.55 -13.36 30.16
N LYS A 267 -13.39 -12.37 29.80
CA LYS A 267 -14.20 -12.41 28.58
C LYS A 267 -13.29 -12.41 27.35
N ALA A 268 -13.60 -13.27 26.38
CA ALA A 268 -13.01 -13.21 25.05
C ALA A 268 -13.51 -11.95 24.32
N VAL A 269 -12.62 -11.02 23.98
CA VAL A 269 -12.97 -9.81 23.21
C VAL A 269 -11.75 -9.28 22.45
N MET A 270 -11.99 -8.76 21.26
CA MET A 270 -11.01 -8.08 20.42
C MET A 270 -11.18 -6.57 20.59
N ALA A 271 -10.10 -5.81 20.82
CA ALA A 271 -10.20 -4.35 20.78
C ALA A 271 -10.44 -3.89 19.33
N LEU A 272 -9.70 -4.47 18.38
CA LEU A 272 -9.82 -4.21 16.95
C LEU A 272 -9.80 -5.52 16.14
N ASN A 273 -10.87 -5.80 15.39
CA ASN A 273 -10.81 -6.76 14.29
C ASN A 273 -10.37 -6.03 13.01
N TRP A 274 -9.29 -6.49 12.38
CA TRP A 274 -8.62 -5.84 11.26
C TRP A 274 -8.32 -6.85 10.12
N GLY A 275 -9.33 -7.65 9.77
CA GLY A 275 -9.31 -8.48 8.56
C GLY A 275 -9.56 -7.63 7.31
N VAL A 276 -8.54 -6.92 6.85
CA VAL A 276 -8.63 -5.98 5.72
C VAL A 276 -7.57 -6.25 4.65
N ALA A 277 -7.73 -5.58 3.52
CA ALA A 277 -6.93 -5.74 2.31
C ALA A 277 -6.00 -4.53 2.06
N GLN A 278 -5.50 -4.40 0.83
CA GLN A 278 -4.59 -3.36 0.38
C GLN A 278 -5.23 -1.95 0.45
N GLY A 279 -4.40 -0.91 0.51
CA GLY A 279 -4.83 0.48 0.70
C GLY A 279 -5.43 0.81 2.07
N ALA A 280 -5.72 -0.18 2.92
CA ALA A 280 -6.06 0.01 4.32
C ALA A 280 -4.80 0.15 5.18
N GLY A 281 -4.94 0.65 6.42
CA GLY A 281 -3.81 0.85 7.33
C GLY A 281 -4.18 1.65 8.59
N MET A 282 -3.19 1.95 9.43
CA MET A 282 -3.41 2.76 10.64
C MET A 282 -2.15 3.51 11.08
N SER A 283 -2.32 4.57 11.85
CA SER A 283 -1.20 5.34 12.45
C SER A 283 -1.61 6.00 13.76
N ASN A 284 -0.69 6.06 14.73
CA ASN A 284 -0.94 6.64 16.07
C ASN A 284 -2.18 6.03 16.75
N ILE A 285 -2.19 4.71 16.88
CA ILE A 285 -3.26 3.97 17.55
C ILE A 285 -2.81 3.50 18.92
N LYS A 286 -3.67 3.65 19.93
CA LYS A 286 -3.44 3.11 21.27
C LYS A 286 -4.52 2.10 21.65
N ILE A 287 -4.12 0.93 22.13
CA ILE A 287 -5.03 -0.10 22.63
C ILE A 287 -4.76 -0.31 24.13
N VAL A 288 -5.81 -0.20 24.93
CA VAL A 288 -5.75 -0.36 26.39
C VAL A 288 -6.63 -1.54 26.80
N MET A 289 -5.99 -2.57 27.38
CA MET A 289 -6.61 -3.78 27.89
C MET A 289 -6.25 -3.96 29.38
N PRO A 290 -7.01 -4.76 30.15
CA PRO A 290 -6.62 -5.09 31.53
C PRO A 290 -5.27 -5.80 31.58
N GLU A 291 -4.44 -5.43 32.56
CA GLU A 291 -3.32 -6.28 32.99
C GLU A 291 -3.86 -7.63 33.52
N ASP A 292 -3.05 -8.70 33.41
CA ASP A 292 -3.42 -10.08 33.77
C ASP A 292 -4.73 -10.57 33.10
N SER A 293 -5.07 -10.09 31.90
CA SER A 293 -6.23 -10.60 31.13
C SER A 293 -5.95 -11.98 30.55
N THR A 294 -6.99 -12.82 30.49
CA THR A 294 -6.95 -14.16 29.88
C THR A 294 -7.83 -14.28 28.64
N GLY A 295 -8.44 -13.18 28.18
CA GLY A 295 -9.40 -13.20 27.06
C GLY A 295 -9.36 -11.99 26.12
N HIS A 296 -8.74 -10.86 26.51
CA HIS A 296 -8.66 -9.70 25.64
C HIS A 296 -7.50 -9.86 24.64
N THR A 297 -7.78 -9.61 23.36
CA THR A 297 -6.78 -9.49 22.29
C THR A 297 -6.82 -8.08 21.72
N GLY A 298 -5.66 -7.47 21.47
CA GLY A 298 -5.57 -6.10 20.94
C GLY A 298 -6.06 -6.00 19.50
N ILE A 299 -5.24 -6.44 18.53
CA ILE A 299 -5.62 -6.51 17.12
C ILE A 299 -5.73 -7.98 16.69
N VAL A 300 -6.80 -8.33 15.98
CA VAL A 300 -6.93 -9.63 15.29
C VAL A 300 -7.03 -9.38 13.79
N LEU A 301 -6.08 -9.92 13.01
CA LEU A 301 -6.11 -9.88 11.55
C LEU A 301 -6.49 -11.26 11.01
N LYS A 302 -7.79 -11.54 10.91
CA LYS A 302 -8.31 -12.86 10.51
C LYS A 302 -8.54 -12.94 9.00
N GLY A 303 -7.50 -13.34 8.27
CA GLY A 303 -7.49 -13.30 6.80
C GLY A 303 -7.31 -11.89 6.27
N GLY A 304 -7.40 -11.72 4.95
CA GLY A 304 -7.14 -10.47 4.23
C GLY A 304 -5.73 -10.39 3.67
N SER A 305 -5.45 -9.26 3.02
CA SER A 305 -4.20 -8.94 2.31
C SER A 305 -3.72 -7.52 2.70
N THR A 306 -3.40 -7.32 3.98
CA THR A 306 -2.98 -6.01 4.51
C THR A 306 -1.53 -5.71 4.10
N ILE A 307 -1.24 -4.48 3.66
CA ILE A 307 0.16 -4.09 3.36
C ILE A 307 0.91 -3.75 4.64
N ALA A 308 0.37 -2.85 5.48
CA ALA A 308 1.03 -2.41 6.70
C ALA A 308 0.07 -2.14 7.88
N VAL A 309 0.57 -2.42 9.09
CA VAL A 309 0.02 -1.97 10.38
C VAL A 309 1.13 -1.19 11.06
N THR A 310 0.90 0.10 11.31
CA THR A 310 2.00 1.01 11.69
C THR A 310 1.67 1.88 12.89
N ASP A 311 2.69 2.19 13.70
CA ASP A 311 2.66 3.23 14.73
C ASP A 311 1.56 2.96 15.79
N VAL A 312 1.69 1.82 16.49
CA VAL A 312 0.68 1.31 17.45
C VAL A 312 1.28 1.05 18.83
N ASN A 313 0.60 1.51 19.88
CA ASN A 313 0.90 1.27 21.29
C ASN A 313 -0.13 0.33 21.90
N ILE A 314 0.28 -0.83 22.45
CA ILE A 314 -0.63 -1.84 23.01
C ILE A 314 -0.24 -2.14 24.46
N HIS A 315 -1.17 -1.94 25.40
CA HIS A 315 -0.97 -2.16 26.83
C HIS A 315 -1.94 -3.21 27.40
N GLY A 316 -1.41 -4.14 28.19
CA GLY A 316 -2.16 -5.22 28.85
C GLY A 316 -2.59 -6.33 27.89
N GLY A 317 -3.60 -7.12 28.28
CA GLY A 317 -4.20 -8.14 27.42
C GLY A 317 -3.53 -9.52 27.45
N ALA A 318 -4.26 -10.53 26.95
CA ALA A 318 -3.75 -11.88 26.77
C ALA A 318 -2.86 -11.95 25.52
N VAL A 319 -3.29 -11.31 24.42
CA VAL A 319 -2.53 -11.24 23.16
C VAL A 319 -2.51 -9.79 22.65
N GLY A 320 -1.34 -9.25 22.30
CA GLY A 320 -1.25 -7.90 21.71
C GLY A 320 -1.79 -7.87 20.28
N ILE A 321 -1.19 -8.65 19.38
CA ILE A 321 -1.65 -8.85 17.99
C ILE A 321 -1.75 -10.36 17.70
N GLN A 322 -2.87 -10.79 17.14
CA GLN A 322 -3.06 -12.14 16.61
C GLN A 322 -3.22 -12.07 15.08
N ASN A 323 -2.27 -12.63 14.33
CA ASN A 323 -2.27 -12.57 12.87
C ASN A 323 -2.70 -13.90 12.22
N SER A 324 -3.48 -13.83 11.15
CA SER A 324 -3.66 -14.88 10.14
C SER A 324 -3.89 -14.31 8.72
N ASN A 325 -3.55 -13.04 8.50
CA ASN A 325 -3.57 -12.33 7.22
C ASN A 325 -2.42 -12.82 6.33
N GLN A 326 -2.56 -12.73 5.01
CA GLN A 326 -1.63 -13.35 4.05
C GLN A 326 -0.18 -12.83 4.22
N GLN A 327 -0.02 -11.52 4.38
CA GLN A 327 1.24 -10.82 4.60
C GLN A 327 0.97 -9.56 5.42
N VAL A 328 1.94 -9.04 6.18
CA VAL A 328 1.86 -7.69 6.80
C VAL A 328 3.28 -7.17 7.12
N ASN A 329 3.53 -5.86 6.98
CA ASN A 329 4.57 -5.17 7.76
C ASN A 329 3.98 -4.54 9.03
N PHE A 330 4.41 -5.01 10.20
CA PHE A 330 4.15 -4.44 11.51
C PHE A 330 5.30 -3.49 11.91
N LYS A 331 5.16 -2.21 11.56
CA LYS A 331 6.20 -1.18 11.78
C LYS A 331 5.93 -0.37 13.05
N ASN A 332 6.94 -0.21 13.92
CA ASN A 332 6.87 0.63 15.12
C ASN A 332 5.68 0.27 16.03
N ILE A 333 5.68 -1.00 16.49
CA ILE A 333 4.67 -1.50 17.43
C ILE A 333 5.32 -1.62 18.82
N TYR A 334 4.79 -0.87 19.79
CA TYR A 334 5.22 -0.94 21.19
C TYR A 334 4.21 -1.77 22.00
N PHE A 335 4.65 -2.92 22.50
CA PHE A 335 3.89 -3.80 23.36
C PHE A 335 4.34 -3.63 24.81
N ASN A 336 3.38 -3.44 25.71
CA ASN A 336 3.63 -3.30 27.14
C ASN A 336 2.73 -4.24 27.94
N ARG A 337 3.32 -5.13 28.75
CA ARG A 337 2.59 -5.99 29.70
C ARG A 337 1.54 -6.92 29.08
N THR A 338 1.70 -7.26 27.80
CA THR A 338 0.94 -8.32 27.13
C THR A 338 1.41 -9.69 27.61
N SER A 339 0.52 -10.66 27.81
CA SER A 339 0.96 -12.05 28.11
C SER A 339 1.75 -12.65 26.93
N THR A 340 1.24 -12.50 25.71
CA THR A 340 1.98 -12.69 24.45
C THR A 340 1.84 -11.42 23.61
N ALA A 341 2.94 -10.83 23.14
CA ALA A 341 2.87 -9.62 22.32
C ALA A 341 2.31 -9.90 20.92
N TYR A 342 2.90 -10.84 20.18
CA TYR A 342 2.48 -11.21 18.84
C TYR A 342 2.29 -12.72 18.69
N ALA A 343 1.18 -13.16 18.10
CA ALA A 343 0.89 -14.57 17.84
C ALA A 343 0.52 -14.82 16.37
N ALA A 344 1.32 -15.59 15.64
CA ALA A 344 0.97 -16.01 14.28
C ALA A 344 0.10 -17.28 14.34
N THR A 345 -1.18 -17.11 14.04
CA THR A 345 -2.18 -18.19 13.99
C THR A 345 -2.48 -18.68 12.57
N GLY A 346 -1.89 -17.99 11.57
CA GLY A 346 -1.90 -18.26 10.14
C GLY A 346 -0.91 -17.32 9.43
N GLY A 347 -1.11 -17.10 8.12
CA GLY A 347 -0.36 -16.13 7.32
C GLY A 347 0.90 -16.70 6.65
N TRP A 348 1.29 -16.13 5.51
CA TRP A 348 2.38 -16.63 4.67
C TRP A 348 3.71 -15.95 4.99
N THR A 349 3.68 -14.64 5.26
CA THR A 349 4.86 -13.91 5.72
C THR A 349 4.51 -12.78 6.69
N SER A 350 5.47 -12.30 7.48
CA SER A 350 5.29 -11.15 8.38
C SER A 350 6.63 -10.47 8.65
N LEU A 351 6.69 -9.16 8.44
CA LEU A 351 7.80 -8.31 8.89
C LEU A 351 7.40 -7.62 10.19
N LEU A 352 8.22 -7.73 11.24
CA LEU A 352 8.08 -6.99 12.49
C LEU A 352 9.26 -6.02 12.57
N GLN A 353 9.04 -4.77 12.15
CA GLN A 353 10.08 -3.75 11.98
C GLN A 353 10.07 -2.74 13.12
N GLY A 354 11.17 -2.64 13.88
CA GLY A 354 11.31 -1.70 14.98
C GLY A 354 10.32 -1.95 16.14
N VAL A 355 9.85 -3.19 16.31
CA VAL A 355 8.90 -3.50 17.41
C VAL A 355 9.61 -3.58 18.75
N THR A 356 8.91 -3.18 19.82
CA THR A 356 9.43 -3.20 21.18
C THR A 356 8.55 -4.06 22.08
N PHE A 357 9.14 -5.03 22.77
CA PHE A 357 8.51 -5.85 23.79
C PHE A 357 8.97 -5.37 25.17
N ASP A 358 8.08 -4.73 25.94
CA ASP A 358 8.34 -4.22 27.28
C ASP A 358 7.51 -4.97 28.33
N THR A 359 8.21 -5.68 29.22
CA THR A 359 7.56 -6.40 30.34
C THR A 359 6.51 -7.42 29.83
N CYS A 360 6.74 -8.01 28.65
CA CYS A 360 5.85 -8.99 28.02
C CYS A 360 6.18 -10.42 28.48
N GLY A 361 5.16 -11.27 28.66
CA GLY A 361 5.37 -12.69 29.01
C GLY A 361 6.08 -13.50 27.91
N ARG A 362 5.86 -13.10 26.65
CA ARG A 362 6.56 -13.55 25.43
C ARG A 362 6.48 -12.45 24.38
N GLY A 363 7.52 -12.33 23.55
CA GLY A 363 7.45 -11.52 22.32
C GLY A 363 6.55 -12.18 21.27
N VAL A 364 7.13 -13.05 20.46
CA VAL A 364 6.49 -13.73 19.33
C VAL A 364 6.16 -15.18 19.66
N ASP A 365 4.96 -15.63 19.26
CA ASP A 365 4.51 -17.02 19.34
C ASP A 365 4.17 -17.60 17.95
N LEU A 366 4.92 -18.65 17.56
CA LEU A 366 4.79 -19.46 16.35
C LEU A 366 4.63 -20.96 16.72
N THR A 367 4.11 -21.28 17.91
CA THR A 367 4.01 -22.69 18.39
C THR A 367 2.97 -23.52 17.65
N LYS A 368 2.06 -22.89 16.91
CA LYS A 368 1.05 -23.57 16.09
C LYS A 368 1.71 -24.10 14.81
N GLU A 369 2.20 -25.33 14.87
CA GLU A 369 2.91 -25.99 13.76
C GLU A 369 2.12 -25.90 12.45
N GLY A 370 2.83 -25.62 11.36
CA GLY A 370 2.27 -25.58 10.01
C GLY A 370 1.44 -24.32 9.69
N ASN A 371 1.13 -23.44 10.64
CA ASN A 371 0.19 -22.33 10.39
C ASN A 371 0.82 -21.05 9.82
N ALA A 372 2.04 -20.66 10.21
CA ALA A 372 2.68 -19.43 9.73
C ALA A 372 3.86 -19.75 8.79
N GLY A 373 3.91 -19.14 7.60
CA GLY A 373 4.96 -19.45 6.62
C GLY A 373 6.35 -18.94 7.02
N SER A 374 6.49 -17.62 7.15
CA SER A 374 7.76 -16.96 7.51
C SER A 374 7.58 -15.71 8.37
N LEU A 375 8.61 -15.33 9.12
CA LEU A 375 8.66 -14.13 9.94
C LEU A 375 10.08 -13.51 9.94
N VAL A 376 10.16 -12.19 9.82
CA VAL A 376 11.39 -11.41 10.09
C VAL A 376 11.14 -10.52 11.29
N LEU A 377 12.03 -10.54 12.28
CA LEU A 377 12.08 -9.59 13.39
C LEU A 377 13.29 -8.67 13.19
N LEU A 378 13.03 -7.41 12.82
CA LEU A 378 14.02 -6.45 12.33
C LEU A 378 14.13 -5.24 13.27
N ASP A 379 15.35 -4.78 13.58
CA ASP A 379 15.64 -3.53 14.31
C ASP A 379 14.95 -3.40 15.68
N SER A 380 14.55 -4.55 16.23
CA SER A 380 13.58 -4.66 17.32
C SER A 380 14.24 -4.68 18.70
N LYS A 381 13.43 -4.59 19.76
CA LYS A 381 13.90 -4.51 21.14
C LYS A 381 13.08 -5.39 22.08
N SER A 382 13.75 -6.09 22.98
CA SER A 382 13.11 -6.85 24.07
C SER A 382 13.69 -6.43 25.42
N THR A 383 12.87 -5.78 26.24
CA THR A 383 13.23 -5.28 27.57
C THR A 383 12.34 -5.88 28.65
N ASN A 384 12.93 -6.36 29.74
CA ASN A 384 12.24 -6.93 30.91
C ASN A 384 11.23 -8.05 30.58
N SER A 385 11.37 -8.70 29.42
CA SER A 385 10.39 -9.63 28.85
C SER A 385 10.85 -11.09 28.93
N GLY A 386 9.92 -12.03 28.75
CA GLY A 386 10.22 -13.44 28.53
C GLY A 386 10.92 -13.72 27.18
N PRO A 387 10.98 -14.98 26.73
CA PRO A 387 11.61 -15.33 25.45
C PRO A 387 11.08 -14.51 24.28
N VAL A 388 11.98 -14.07 23.40
CA VAL A 388 11.64 -13.17 22.30
C VAL A 388 10.83 -13.89 21.23
N ILE A 389 11.16 -15.15 20.93
CA ILE A 389 10.39 -16.02 20.01
C ILE A 389 10.24 -17.42 20.61
N LYS A 390 9.02 -17.96 20.66
CA LYS A 390 8.76 -19.41 20.81
C LYS A 390 8.12 -19.97 19.55
N PHE A 391 8.66 -21.05 18.98
CA PHE A 391 8.23 -21.57 17.66
C PHE A 391 8.17 -23.11 17.59
N ALA A 392 7.28 -23.65 16.75
CA ALA A 392 7.34 -25.07 16.37
C ALA A 392 8.42 -25.29 15.31
N ASP A 393 9.30 -26.27 15.53
CA ASP A 393 10.47 -26.54 14.69
C ASP A 393 10.10 -27.39 13.46
N SER A 394 10.28 -26.81 12.27
CA SER A 394 9.99 -27.44 10.98
C SER A 394 11.19 -28.06 10.28
N SER A 395 12.40 -28.04 10.86
CA SER A 395 13.63 -28.40 10.13
C SER A 395 13.63 -29.84 9.59
N ASN A 396 12.87 -30.73 10.26
CA ASN A 396 12.71 -32.15 9.94
C ASN A 396 11.33 -32.50 9.36
N SER A 397 10.46 -31.52 9.10
CA SER A 397 9.11 -31.76 8.56
C SER A 397 9.18 -32.22 7.10
N ASN A 398 8.30 -33.16 6.74
CA ASN A 398 8.15 -33.66 5.38
C ASN A 398 7.12 -32.80 4.63
N GLY A 399 7.56 -32.11 3.58
CA GLY A 399 6.73 -31.14 2.86
C GLY A 399 7.05 -29.70 3.29
N ASP A 400 6.02 -28.90 3.54
CA ASP A 400 6.15 -27.46 3.75
C ASP A 400 6.88 -27.13 5.06
N ARG A 401 8.03 -26.46 4.93
CA ARG A 401 8.88 -26.05 6.06
C ARG A 401 8.50 -24.66 6.54
N ASN A 402 7.34 -24.59 7.20
CA ASN A 402 6.76 -23.37 7.76
C ASN A 402 7.54 -22.88 8.99
N ASN A 403 7.17 -21.75 9.59
CA ASN A 403 7.91 -21.07 10.67
C ASN A 403 9.38 -20.75 10.31
N GLN A 404 9.66 -20.25 9.10
CA GLN A 404 11.00 -19.77 8.75
C GLN A 404 11.24 -18.38 9.36
N ILE A 405 12.28 -18.25 10.18
CA ILE A 405 12.53 -17.08 11.03
C ILE A 405 13.86 -16.43 10.65
N VAL A 406 13.86 -15.10 10.54
CA VAL A 406 15.06 -14.27 10.60
C VAL A 406 14.94 -13.31 11.77
N ILE A 407 16.01 -13.16 12.55
CA ILE A 407 16.16 -12.07 13.53
C ILE A 407 17.34 -11.22 13.06
N GLU A 408 17.15 -9.92 12.91
CA GLU A 408 18.23 -9.00 12.52
C GLU A 408 18.21 -7.69 13.32
N ASN A 409 19.36 -7.32 13.89
CA ASN A 409 19.57 -6.14 14.73
C ASN A 409 18.59 -6.06 15.93
N LEU A 410 18.62 -7.11 16.77
CA LEU A 410 17.80 -7.19 17.99
C LEU A 410 18.60 -6.68 19.20
N GLU A 411 18.03 -5.73 19.94
CA GLU A 411 18.44 -5.36 21.30
C GLU A 411 17.73 -6.23 22.35
N HIS A 412 18.43 -6.73 23.37
CA HIS A 412 17.83 -7.53 24.44
C HIS A 412 18.53 -7.33 25.81
N ASP A 413 17.79 -7.21 26.91
CA ASP A 413 18.38 -6.89 28.23
C ASP A 413 18.34 -8.02 29.29
N THR A 414 17.60 -9.11 29.05
CA THR A 414 17.37 -10.14 30.08
C THR A 414 18.37 -11.29 30.02
N LYS A 415 18.11 -12.35 30.81
CA LYS A 415 18.78 -13.65 30.71
C LYS A 415 17.81 -14.79 30.33
N ASN A 416 16.63 -14.45 29.82
CA ASN A 416 15.77 -15.38 29.10
C ASN A 416 16.37 -15.67 27.71
N PRO A 417 16.24 -16.88 27.16
CA PRO A 417 16.75 -17.17 25.82
C PRO A 417 15.99 -16.39 24.75
N ILE A 418 16.68 -15.98 23.69
CA ILE A 418 16.06 -15.19 22.60
C ILE A 418 15.08 -16.06 21.81
N ALA A 419 15.48 -17.28 21.43
CA ALA A 419 14.62 -18.21 20.69
C ALA A 419 14.54 -19.57 21.39
N VAL A 420 13.30 -20.07 21.56
CA VAL A 420 13.00 -21.38 22.15
C VAL A 420 12.03 -22.17 21.27
N LYS A 421 12.17 -23.49 21.23
CA LYS A 421 11.28 -24.40 20.50
C LYS A 421 9.99 -24.66 21.28
N ALA A 422 8.99 -25.25 20.63
CA ALA A 422 7.71 -25.60 21.23
C ALA A 422 7.85 -26.50 22.47
N ASP A 423 8.85 -27.38 22.50
CA ASP A 423 9.22 -28.28 23.61
C ASP A 423 10.11 -27.63 24.69
N ASP A 424 10.27 -26.30 24.64
CA ASP A 424 11.12 -25.48 25.51
C ASP A 424 12.64 -25.74 25.39
N THR A 425 13.09 -26.47 24.37
CA THR A 425 14.51 -26.52 23.99
C THR A 425 14.99 -25.15 23.50
N VAL A 426 16.14 -24.68 23.98
CA VAL A 426 16.75 -23.42 23.51
C VAL A 426 17.28 -23.58 22.07
N ALA A 427 16.97 -22.60 21.21
CA ALA A 427 17.47 -22.50 19.84
C ALA A 427 18.41 -21.29 19.65
N LEU A 428 18.28 -20.25 20.48
CA LEU A 428 19.22 -19.15 20.60
C LEU A 428 19.25 -18.66 22.06
N ASP A 429 20.43 -18.71 22.67
CA ASP A 429 20.68 -18.27 24.05
C ASP A 429 20.46 -16.76 24.26
N ALA A 430 20.52 -16.33 25.52
CA ALA A 430 20.49 -14.91 25.87
C ALA A 430 21.79 -14.20 25.43
N ALA A 431 21.67 -13.29 24.47
CA ALA A 431 22.69 -12.29 24.13
C ALA A 431 22.14 -10.89 24.36
N ASP A 432 23.02 -9.89 24.52
CA ASP A 432 22.60 -8.49 24.69
C ASP A 432 22.26 -7.82 23.32
N THR A 433 22.83 -8.33 22.23
CA THR A 433 22.57 -7.93 20.82
C THR A 433 22.70 -9.10 19.85
N ILE A 434 21.95 -9.09 18.74
CA ILE A 434 22.12 -10.02 17.59
C ILE A 434 22.33 -9.21 16.29
N ASP A 435 23.32 -9.59 15.47
CA ASP A 435 23.56 -9.09 14.09
C ASP A 435 22.50 -9.71 13.16
N THR A 436 22.74 -10.89 12.57
CA THR A 436 21.72 -11.70 11.86
C THR A 436 21.65 -13.13 12.43
N TRP A 437 20.46 -13.71 12.55
CA TRP A 437 20.24 -15.13 12.90
C TRP A 437 19.12 -15.73 12.06
N VAL A 438 19.31 -16.95 11.53
CA VAL A 438 18.40 -17.59 10.56
C VAL A 438 18.02 -19.01 10.98
N TRP A 439 16.70 -19.28 10.97
CA TRP A 439 16.11 -20.61 11.07
C TRP A 439 15.20 -20.86 9.85
N GLY A 440 15.70 -21.57 8.83
CA GLY A 440 15.01 -21.68 7.54
C GLY A 440 15.96 -22.01 6.39
N ASN A 441 15.45 -22.13 5.16
CA ASN A 441 16.27 -22.35 3.98
C ASN A 441 16.99 -21.04 3.60
N ALA A 442 18.32 -21.00 3.71
CA ALA A 442 19.11 -19.84 3.27
C ALA A 442 19.32 -19.83 1.75
N ASP A 443 19.38 -21.02 1.14
CA ASP A 443 19.40 -21.25 -0.31
C ASP A 443 18.73 -22.61 -0.62
N PRO A 444 18.48 -22.97 -1.91
CA PRO A 444 17.72 -24.16 -2.30
C PRO A 444 18.28 -25.50 -1.75
N GLY A 445 17.73 -25.95 -0.63
CA GLY A 445 18.10 -27.20 0.06
C GLY A 445 19.00 -27.00 1.29
N ASN A 446 19.51 -25.79 1.54
CA ASN A 446 20.42 -25.47 2.64
C ASN A 446 19.67 -24.88 3.85
N TYR A 447 19.00 -25.75 4.62
CA TYR A 447 18.24 -25.34 5.82
C TYR A 447 19.15 -25.10 7.03
N GLN A 448 19.09 -23.88 7.57
CA GLN A 448 19.79 -23.44 8.76
C GLN A 448 18.95 -23.70 10.02
N THR A 449 19.57 -24.22 11.06
CA THR A 449 18.96 -24.44 12.37
C THR A 449 19.56 -23.50 13.42
N GLY A 450 19.48 -22.20 13.15
CA GLY A 450 19.97 -21.14 14.04
C GLY A 450 21.38 -20.63 13.68
N THR A 451 21.70 -20.57 12.39
CA THR A 451 22.99 -20.06 11.91
C THR A 451 23.02 -18.53 12.01
N GLN A 452 24.10 -17.99 12.58
CA GLN A 452 24.35 -16.55 12.58
C GLN A 452 25.05 -16.09 11.31
N TYR A 453 24.64 -14.92 10.81
CA TYR A 453 25.24 -14.23 9.68
C TYR A 453 25.56 -12.78 10.10
N LYS A 454 26.08 -12.00 9.16
CA LYS A 454 26.25 -10.56 9.29
C LYS A 454 25.66 -9.86 8.07
N THR A 455 24.79 -8.88 8.30
CA THR A 455 24.26 -8.01 7.24
C THR A 455 25.09 -6.73 7.19
N VAL A 456 25.80 -6.46 6.09
CA VAL A 456 26.55 -5.21 5.91
C VAL A 456 25.58 -4.16 5.38
N ARG A 457 25.08 -3.28 6.25
CA ARG A 457 24.13 -2.22 5.88
C ARG A 457 24.85 -0.88 5.65
N PRO A 458 24.49 -0.07 4.64
CA PRO A 458 25.09 1.24 4.40
C PRO A 458 24.53 2.30 5.36
N ASP A 459 25.37 3.20 5.85
CA ASP A 459 24.94 4.32 6.72
C ASP A 459 23.85 5.19 6.07
N ALA A 460 23.80 5.28 4.73
CA ALA A 460 22.81 6.03 3.97
C ALA A 460 21.36 5.52 4.13
N LEU A 461 21.16 4.26 4.56
CA LEU A 461 19.85 3.69 4.88
C LEU A 461 19.49 3.77 6.37
N LEU A 462 20.43 4.17 7.23
CA LEU A 462 20.35 3.98 8.66
C LEU A 462 20.12 5.27 9.44
N LYS A 463 19.41 5.14 10.55
CA LYS A 463 19.35 6.11 11.63
C LYS A 463 19.64 5.40 12.95
N ASP A 464 20.69 5.84 13.64
CA ASP A 464 21.12 5.33 14.95
C ASP A 464 21.28 3.80 15.00
N GLY A 465 21.77 3.21 13.88
CA GLY A 465 22.02 1.77 13.71
C GLY A 465 20.85 0.95 13.16
N LYS A 466 19.67 1.54 12.95
CA LYS A 466 18.45 0.88 12.47
C LYS A 466 18.05 1.43 11.09
N TYR A 467 17.31 0.69 10.28
CA TYR A 467 16.74 1.24 9.06
C TYR A 467 15.83 2.43 9.41
N PHE A 468 16.01 3.54 8.71
CA PHE A 468 15.24 4.76 8.99
C PHE A 468 13.74 4.52 8.80
N THR A 469 12.95 5.00 9.77
CA THR A 469 11.48 5.01 9.71
C THR A 469 10.94 6.37 10.17
N LYS A 470 9.80 6.78 9.60
CA LYS A 470 9.13 8.04 9.91
C LYS A 470 7.62 7.81 10.05
N GLU A 471 7.04 8.29 11.14
CA GLU A 471 5.60 8.29 11.38
C GLU A 471 4.90 9.26 10.41
N ALA A 472 3.62 9.02 10.09
CA ALA A 472 2.85 9.93 9.23
C ALA A 472 2.62 11.28 9.94
N PRO A 473 3.08 12.43 9.39
CA PRO A 473 2.95 13.72 10.08
C PRO A 473 1.47 14.10 10.33
N THR A 474 1.06 14.29 11.57
CA THR A 474 -0.35 14.62 11.87
C THR A 474 -0.70 16.07 11.50
N TYR A 475 0.30 16.95 11.39
CA TYR A 475 0.14 18.41 11.27
C TYR A 475 -0.70 19.04 12.40
N GLY A 476 -0.90 18.34 13.52
CA GLY A 476 -1.73 18.78 14.64
C GLY A 476 -1.21 20.00 15.37
N GLU A 477 0.08 20.28 15.23
CA GLU A 477 0.79 21.40 15.85
C GLU A 477 0.62 22.75 15.11
N PHE A 478 -0.04 22.76 13.94
CA PHE A 478 -0.24 23.94 13.09
C PHE A 478 -1.68 24.43 13.10
N ALA A 479 -1.85 25.74 13.09
CA ALA A 479 -3.16 26.40 13.04
C ALA A 479 -3.78 26.34 11.64
N SER A 480 -5.10 26.47 11.56
CA SER A 480 -5.87 26.38 10.32
C SER A 480 -5.50 27.42 9.26
N ASP A 481 -5.01 28.61 9.64
CA ASP A 481 -4.51 29.62 8.68
C ASP A 481 -3.19 29.19 7.99
N GLN A 482 -2.50 28.17 8.52
CA GLN A 482 -1.29 27.57 7.96
C GLN A 482 -1.61 26.46 6.94
N VAL A 483 -2.89 26.06 6.82
CA VAL A 483 -3.39 25.00 5.94
C VAL A 483 -4.32 25.60 4.87
N VAL A 484 -3.95 25.47 3.61
CA VAL A 484 -4.64 26.07 2.46
C VAL A 484 -5.45 25.00 1.73
N ASN A 485 -6.78 25.09 1.83
CA ASN A 485 -7.74 24.34 1.02
C ASN A 485 -7.65 24.78 -0.45
N VAL A 486 -7.30 23.86 -1.37
CA VAL A 486 -7.13 24.16 -2.81
C VAL A 486 -8.36 24.76 -3.49
N LYS A 487 -9.58 24.42 -3.03
CA LYS A 487 -10.83 24.96 -3.59
C LYS A 487 -11.16 26.38 -3.11
N SER A 488 -10.47 26.86 -2.07
CA SER A 488 -10.72 28.16 -1.43
C SER A 488 -9.85 29.32 -1.95
N VAL A 489 -8.94 29.06 -2.91
CA VAL A 489 -8.02 30.08 -3.43
C VAL A 489 -8.70 30.87 -4.56
N ALA A 490 -9.19 32.08 -4.24
CA ALA A 490 -10.08 32.85 -5.11
C ALA A 490 -9.54 33.14 -6.53
N ASP A 491 -8.25 33.43 -6.67
CA ASP A 491 -7.60 33.72 -7.97
C ASP A 491 -7.16 32.45 -8.74
N HIS A 492 -7.26 31.28 -8.11
CA HIS A 492 -6.86 29.98 -8.65
C HIS A 492 -7.99 28.95 -8.43
N PRO A 493 -9.13 29.08 -9.13
CA PRO A 493 -10.28 28.21 -8.93
C PRO A 493 -9.93 26.75 -9.27
N VAL A 494 -10.22 25.85 -8.33
CA VAL A 494 -10.10 24.40 -8.44
C VAL A 494 -11.47 23.78 -8.18
N LYS A 495 -11.86 22.71 -8.90
CA LYS A 495 -13.18 22.07 -8.75
C LYS A 495 -13.13 20.65 -8.18
N GLY A 496 -12.27 19.77 -8.69
CA GLY A 496 -12.28 18.35 -8.31
C GLY A 496 -13.59 17.63 -8.70
N ASP A 497 -14.21 18.04 -9.81
CA ASP A 497 -15.52 17.59 -10.28
C ASP A 497 -15.48 16.40 -11.28
N GLY A 498 -14.28 15.85 -11.51
CA GLY A 498 -14.01 14.78 -12.48
C GLY A 498 -14.04 15.22 -13.95
N LYS A 499 -14.06 16.52 -14.26
CA LYS A 499 -14.29 17.04 -15.63
C LYS A 499 -13.47 18.30 -15.97
N THR A 500 -13.39 19.24 -15.03
CA THR A 500 -12.67 20.50 -15.11
C THR A 500 -11.16 20.26 -15.02
N ASP A 501 -10.40 20.87 -15.92
CA ASP A 501 -8.94 20.78 -15.93
C ASP A 501 -8.34 21.73 -14.89
N ASP A 502 -8.05 21.18 -13.71
CA ASP A 502 -7.60 21.92 -12.53
C ASP A 502 -6.06 22.16 -12.54
N ALA A 503 -5.34 21.61 -13.51
CA ALA A 503 -3.87 21.58 -13.56
C ALA A 503 -3.21 22.95 -13.37
N ALA A 504 -3.70 23.99 -14.05
CA ALA A 504 -3.11 25.33 -14.01
C ALA A 504 -3.27 25.99 -12.62
N SER A 505 -4.44 25.85 -12.00
CA SER A 505 -4.73 26.38 -10.67
C SER A 505 -3.94 25.63 -9.59
N LEU A 506 -3.93 24.29 -9.64
CA LEU A 506 -3.21 23.46 -8.67
C LEU A 506 -1.70 23.70 -8.70
N ASN A 507 -1.09 23.80 -9.89
CA ASN A 507 0.33 24.16 -10.03
C ASN A 507 0.64 25.52 -9.39
N ALA A 508 -0.21 26.54 -9.59
CA ALA A 508 0.00 27.85 -9.00
C ALA A 508 -0.12 27.84 -7.46
N ILE A 509 -1.12 27.12 -6.92
CA ILE A 509 -1.33 26.97 -5.48
C ILE A 509 -0.17 26.23 -4.81
N LEU A 510 0.33 25.14 -5.41
CA LEU A 510 1.46 24.38 -4.85
C LEU A 510 2.75 25.21 -4.84
N LEU A 511 3.02 25.98 -5.90
CA LEU A 511 4.17 26.90 -5.96
C LEU A 511 4.09 28.01 -4.90
N ASP A 512 2.93 28.62 -4.71
CA ASP A 512 2.77 29.66 -3.67
C ASP A 512 2.84 29.08 -2.26
N ASN A 513 2.17 27.95 -2.00
CA ASN A 513 2.19 27.28 -0.69
C ASN A 513 3.59 26.88 -0.26
N ALA A 514 4.38 26.28 -1.15
CA ALA A 514 5.79 25.96 -0.88
C ALA A 514 6.65 27.21 -0.63
N ALA A 515 6.42 28.29 -1.40
CA ALA A 515 7.11 29.58 -1.25
C ALA A 515 6.66 30.40 -0.01
N ASN A 516 5.54 30.04 0.62
CA ASN A 516 4.92 30.72 1.77
C ASN A 516 4.73 29.82 3.01
N CYS A 517 5.41 28.66 3.07
CA CYS A 517 5.41 27.78 4.24
C CYS A 517 4.04 27.19 4.62
N LYS A 518 3.17 26.91 3.65
CA LYS A 518 1.81 26.39 3.88
C LYS A 518 1.71 24.89 3.63
N ILE A 519 0.81 24.25 4.35
CA ILE A 519 0.33 22.89 4.04
C ILE A 519 -0.83 23.02 3.05
N THR A 520 -0.87 22.16 2.04
CA THR A 520 -1.92 22.13 1.02
C THR A 520 -2.92 21.03 1.38
N TYR A 521 -4.16 21.42 1.66
CA TYR A 521 -5.26 20.50 1.89
C TYR A 521 -6.05 20.31 0.60
N PHE A 522 -6.21 19.05 0.19
CA PHE A 522 -7.09 18.66 -0.90
C PHE A 522 -8.38 18.06 -0.29
N PRO A 523 -9.51 18.79 -0.24
CA PRO A 523 -10.80 18.18 0.00
C PRO A 523 -11.08 17.10 -1.05
N TYR A 524 -12.01 16.19 -0.80
CA TYR A 524 -12.26 15.13 -1.76
C TYR A 524 -12.84 15.68 -3.07
N GLY A 525 -12.44 15.02 -4.14
CA GLY A 525 -12.74 15.38 -5.51
C GLY A 525 -11.84 14.59 -6.44
N VAL A 526 -12.20 14.61 -7.72
CA VAL A 526 -11.39 14.06 -8.80
C VAL A 526 -10.88 15.22 -9.64
N TYR A 527 -9.65 15.60 -9.36
CA TYR A 527 -8.94 16.72 -9.96
C TYR A 527 -8.33 16.26 -11.28
N ILE A 528 -8.99 16.57 -12.40
CA ILE A 528 -8.49 16.23 -13.73
C ILE A 528 -7.32 17.16 -14.07
N VAL A 529 -6.22 16.59 -14.54
CA VAL A 529 -5.05 17.34 -15.01
C VAL A 529 -4.67 16.93 -16.43
N LYS A 530 -4.67 17.90 -17.36
CA LYS A 530 -4.29 17.68 -18.79
C LYS A 530 -2.87 18.13 -19.13
N ASP A 531 -2.20 18.74 -18.15
CA ASP A 531 -0.76 18.96 -18.12
C ASP A 531 -0.23 18.36 -16.81
N THR A 532 1.10 18.29 -16.64
CA THR A 532 1.74 17.74 -15.44
C THR A 532 1.39 18.58 -14.22
N LEU A 533 0.94 17.92 -13.15
CA LEU A 533 0.91 18.51 -11.81
C LEU A 533 2.32 18.45 -11.21
N TYR A 534 2.94 19.61 -11.04
CA TYR A 534 4.26 19.74 -10.44
C TYR A 534 4.16 20.00 -8.94
N ILE A 535 4.79 19.13 -8.15
CA ILE A 535 4.92 19.27 -6.69
C ILE A 535 6.34 19.79 -6.39
N PRO A 536 6.51 21.10 -6.08
CA PRO A 536 7.82 21.71 -5.86
C PRO A 536 8.45 21.34 -4.50
N PRO A 537 9.78 21.49 -4.35
CA PRO A 537 10.45 21.45 -3.06
C PRO A 537 9.82 22.41 -2.03
N GLY A 538 9.64 21.93 -0.80
CA GLY A 538 8.94 22.63 0.30
C GLY A 538 7.47 22.23 0.46
N SER A 539 6.89 21.50 -0.50
CA SER A 539 5.47 21.12 -0.49
C SER A 539 5.10 20.20 0.68
N ARG A 540 3.93 20.47 1.27
CA ARG A 540 3.26 19.55 2.21
C ARG A 540 1.81 19.40 1.75
N ILE A 541 1.35 18.16 1.60
CA ILE A 541 0.08 17.81 0.97
C ILE A 541 -0.63 16.77 1.84
N ILE A 542 -1.93 16.96 2.08
CA ILE A 542 -2.81 15.94 2.67
C ILE A 542 -4.18 15.94 1.99
N GLY A 543 -4.65 14.74 1.64
CA GLY A 543 -5.96 14.52 1.06
C GLY A 543 -7.04 14.21 2.10
N GLU A 544 -8.25 14.70 1.84
CA GLU A 544 -9.48 14.19 2.47
C GLU A 544 -9.90 12.91 1.76
N ALA A 545 -10.10 11.82 2.52
CA ALA A 545 -10.69 10.57 2.05
C ALA A 545 -10.13 10.01 0.71
N TRP A 546 -8.79 10.10 0.50
CA TRP A 546 -8.11 9.82 -0.76
C TRP A 546 -8.52 10.72 -1.93
N ALA A 547 -8.43 12.03 -1.74
CA ALA A 547 -8.54 13.03 -2.80
C ALA A 547 -7.66 12.66 -4.02
N VAL A 548 -8.23 12.78 -5.22
CA VAL A 548 -7.72 12.07 -6.42
C VAL A 548 -7.18 13.04 -7.46
N VAL A 549 -5.90 12.93 -7.83
CA VAL A 549 -5.37 13.58 -9.04
C VAL A 549 -5.38 12.58 -10.20
N SER A 550 -6.00 12.95 -11.32
CA SER A 550 -6.30 12.07 -12.43
C SER A 550 -5.82 12.64 -13.76
N GLY A 551 -4.89 11.97 -14.42
CA GLY A 551 -4.35 12.38 -15.71
C GLY A 551 -5.34 12.22 -16.86
N ALA A 552 -5.40 13.19 -17.76
CA ALA A 552 -6.29 13.19 -18.92
C ALA A 552 -5.64 13.82 -20.17
N GLY A 553 -6.19 13.56 -21.35
CA GLY A 553 -5.85 14.30 -22.56
C GLY A 553 -4.53 13.93 -23.21
N ASP A 554 -4.19 14.68 -24.27
CA ASP A 554 -3.28 14.18 -25.31
C ASP A 554 -1.80 14.18 -24.91
N LYS A 555 -1.42 14.88 -23.82
CA LYS A 555 -0.04 14.88 -23.29
C LYS A 555 0.45 13.47 -22.94
N PHE A 556 -0.46 12.61 -22.47
CA PHE A 556 -0.14 11.29 -21.92
C PHE A 556 -0.49 10.13 -22.87
N LYS A 557 -0.76 10.41 -24.16
CA LYS A 557 -1.20 9.39 -25.14
C LYS A 557 -0.07 8.78 -25.98
N ASP A 558 1.13 9.35 -25.93
CA ASP A 558 2.27 8.88 -26.72
C ASP A 558 3.21 7.99 -25.90
N ALA A 559 3.08 6.67 -26.03
CA ALA A 559 3.97 5.70 -25.39
C ALA A 559 5.45 5.83 -25.79
N SER A 560 5.76 6.50 -26.91
CA SER A 560 7.15 6.79 -27.32
C SER A 560 7.73 8.06 -26.69
N LYS A 561 6.89 8.84 -26.00
CA LYS A 561 7.24 10.08 -25.29
C LYS A 561 6.47 10.16 -23.96
N PRO A 562 6.66 9.18 -23.06
CA PRO A 562 5.92 9.13 -21.80
C PRO A 562 6.23 10.36 -20.94
N ALA A 563 5.24 10.78 -20.15
CA ALA A 563 5.30 12.00 -19.35
C ALA A 563 4.61 11.81 -17.99
N ALA A 564 5.17 12.44 -16.96
CA ALA A 564 4.62 12.47 -15.61
C ALA A 564 3.26 13.17 -15.53
N VAL A 565 2.23 12.47 -15.03
CA VAL A 565 0.96 13.07 -14.61
C VAL A 565 1.19 13.90 -13.35
N VAL A 566 1.85 13.32 -12.34
CA VAL A 566 2.37 14.03 -11.17
C VAL A 566 3.90 13.94 -11.16
N LYS A 567 4.58 15.09 -11.13
CA LYS A 567 6.04 15.19 -11.05
C LYS A 567 6.46 15.84 -9.73
N VAL A 568 7.23 15.12 -8.93
CA VAL A 568 7.68 15.55 -7.60
C VAL A 568 9.13 16.02 -7.67
N GLY A 569 9.29 17.35 -7.73
CA GLY A 569 10.53 18.06 -8.05
C GLY A 569 11.11 17.72 -9.43
N ASN A 570 12.18 18.42 -9.78
CA ASN A 570 13.01 18.15 -10.95
C ASN A 570 14.32 17.45 -10.58
N ASP A 571 14.96 16.86 -11.60
CA ASP A 571 16.22 16.15 -11.52
C ASP A 571 17.28 17.03 -10.82
N GLY A 572 17.82 16.53 -9.71
CA GLY A 572 18.84 17.23 -8.91
C GLY A 572 18.31 18.33 -7.97
N GLU A 573 17.00 18.55 -7.87
CA GLU A 573 16.43 19.34 -6.78
C GLU A 573 16.49 18.59 -5.44
N THR A 574 16.56 19.35 -4.34
CA THR A 574 16.56 18.82 -2.97
C THR A 574 15.63 19.60 -2.05
N GLY A 575 15.21 18.94 -0.96
CA GLY A 575 14.42 19.54 0.12
C GLY A 575 13.29 18.64 0.60
N VAL A 576 12.34 19.23 1.32
CA VAL A 576 11.18 18.53 1.90
C VAL A 576 10.04 18.41 0.89
N VAL A 577 9.45 17.21 0.76
CA VAL A 577 8.10 17.02 0.20
C VAL A 577 7.37 15.97 1.03
N GLU A 578 6.22 16.32 1.61
CA GLU A 578 5.42 15.38 2.42
C GLU A 578 4.03 15.22 1.80
N VAL A 579 3.67 13.99 1.39
CA VAL A 579 2.38 13.68 0.74
C VAL A 579 1.64 12.60 1.52
N GLN A 580 0.38 12.83 1.87
CA GLN A 580 -0.41 11.92 2.70
C GLN A 580 -1.83 11.73 2.18
N ASP A 581 -2.35 10.51 2.32
CA ASP A 581 -3.77 10.18 2.14
C ASP A 581 -4.33 10.65 0.77
N MET A 582 -3.52 10.56 -0.28
CA MET A 582 -3.83 10.95 -1.67
C MET A 582 -3.98 9.72 -2.59
N ARG A 583 -4.75 9.88 -3.68
CA ARG A 583 -4.80 8.90 -4.78
C ARG A 583 -4.35 9.51 -6.11
N PHE A 584 -3.65 8.71 -6.92
CA PHE A 584 -3.22 9.07 -8.26
C PHE A 584 -3.76 8.08 -9.30
N THR A 585 -4.19 8.56 -10.47
CA THR A 585 -4.81 7.72 -11.51
C THR A 585 -4.79 8.37 -12.90
N VAL A 586 -5.45 7.75 -13.88
CA VAL A 586 -5.71 8.25 -15.24
C VAL A 586 -7.20 8.09 -15.58
N SER A 587 -7.85 9.12 -16.13
CA SER A 587 -9.30 9.11 -16.41
C SER A 587 -9.70 8.40 -17.70
N GLU A 588 -8.73 8.09 -18.55
CA GLU A 588 -8.88 7.42 -19.85
C GLU A 588 -7.63 6.54 -20.11
N VAL A 589 -7.64 5.75 -21.19
CA VAL A 589 -6.48 4.95 -21.60
C VAL A 589 -5.36 5.89 -22.09
N LEU A 590 -4.28 6.01 -21.30
CA LEU A 590 -3.18 6.95 -21.51
C LEU A 590 -1.83 6.20 -21.54
N PRO A 591 -1.46 5.55 -22.66
CA PRO A 591 -0.30 4.66 -22.73
C PRO A 591 1.08 5.36 -22.63
N GLY A 592 1.11 6.68 -22.50
CA GLY A 592 2.29 7.48 -22.16
C GLY A 592 2.27 8.09 -20.74
N ALA A 593 1.29 7.76 -19.89
CA ALA A 593 1.24 8.26 -18.52
C ALA A 593 2.26 7.55 -17.61
N ILE A 594 3.24 8.29 -17.09
CA ILE A 594 3.92 7.94 -15.84
C ILE A 594 3.08 8.57 -14.74
N ILE A 595 2.43 7.79 -13.87
CA ILE A 595 1.39 8.37 -12.99
C ILE A 595 2.03 9.21 -11.86
N LEU A 596 3.02 8.66 -11.16
CA LEU A 596 3.80 9.36 -10.15
C LEU A 596 5.32 9.26 -10.46
N GLU A 597 5.94 10.39 -10.78
CA GLU A 597 7.39 10.50 -11.02
C GLU A 597 8.04 11.31 -9.88
N VAL A 598 9.02 10.74 -9.19
CA VAL A 598 9.74 11.37 -8.07
C VAL A 598 11.20 11.56 -8.44
N ASN A 599 11.65 12.83 -8.45
CA ASN A 599 13.01 13.22 -8.84
C ASN A 599 13.79 13.90 -7.70
N ILE A 600 13.08 14.62 -6.84
CA ILE A 600 13.64 15.29 -5.66
C ILE A 600 14.25 14.28 -4.68
N ALA A 601 15.30 14.70 -3.98
CA ALA A 601 15.84 14.00 -2.83
C ALA A 601 15.70 14.82 -1.54
N GLY A 602 15.50 14.13 -0.42
CA GLY A 602 15.61 14.75 0.91
C GLY A 602 17.03 15.27 1.18
N ASP A 603 17.15 16.32 1.99
CA ASP A 603 18.44 16.73 2.58
C ASP A 603 18.79 15.79 3.76
N ALA A 604 17.78 15.24 4.42
CA ALA A 604 17.85 14.14 5.39
C ALA A 604 16.88 12.99 5.03
N PRO A 605 17.08 11.77 5.58
CA PRO A 605 16.16 10.66 5.45
C PRO A 605 14.70 11.05 5.78
N GLY A 606 13.77 10.73 4.88
CA GLY A 606 12.34 10.97 5.06
C GLY A 606 11.88 12.43 4.91
N ASP A 607 12.74 13.37 4.52
CA ASP A 607 12.30 14.72 4.12
C ASP A 607 11.39 14.68 2.88
N VAL A 608 11.65 13.75 1.96
CA VAL A 608 10.73 13.38 0.87
C VAL A 608 10.01 12.11 1.31
N GLY A 609 8.70 12.22 1.57
CA GLY A 609 7.92 11.18 2.22
C GLY A 609 6.48 11.07 1.73
N PHE A 610 6.00 9.83 1.63
CA PHE A 610 4.67 9.45 1.14
C PHE A 610 4.02 8.45 2.10
N TRP A 611 2.81 8.74 2.60
CA TRP A 611 2.07 7.84 3.50
C TRP A 611 0.66 7.56 2.99
N ASN A 612 0.23 6.29 3.05
CA ASN A 612 -1.08 5.80 2.59
C ASN A 612 -1.42 6.20 1.14
N THR A 613 -0.39 6.32 0.30
CA THR A 613 -0.52 6.76 -1.10
C THR A 613 -0.98 5.59 -1.95
N VAL A 614 -2.01 5.84 -2.78
CA VAL A 614 -2.61 4.80 -3.62
C VAL A 614 -2.56 5.21 -5.10
N VAL A 615 -2.18 4.28 -5.97
CA VAL A 615 -2.23 4.42 -7.43
C VAL A 615 -3.15 3.34 -7.98
N LEU A 616 -4.40 3.69 -8.32
CA LEU A 616 -5.38 2.75 -8.89
C LEU A 616 -5.54 3.01 -10.38
N ILE A 617 -5.54 1.97 -11.20
CA ILE A 617 -5.54 2.09 -12.66
C ILE A 617 -6.64 1.20 -13.25
N GLY A 618 -7.79 1.81 -13.55
CA GLY A 618 -9.01 1.10 -13.92
C GLY A 618 -9.87 0.71 -12.72
N GLY A 619 -10.94 -0.07 -12.96
CA GLY A 619 -11.78 -0.67 -11.92
C GLY A 619 -12.65 0.28 -11.07
N THR A 620 -12.38 1.59 -11.07
CA THR A 620 -13.02 2.59 -10.21
C THR A 620 -13.92 3.55 -11.00
N ALA A 621 -14.96 4.06 -10.34
CA ALA A 621 -16.01 4.88 -10.99
C ALA A 621 -15.51 6.17 -11.67
N ASP A 622 -14.32 6.66 -11.32
CA ASP A 622 -13.73 7.92 -11.77
C ASP A 622 -12.84 7.83 -13.02
N THR A 623 -12.65 6.64 -13.59
CA THR A 623 -11.92 6.44 -14.84
C THR A 623 -12.75 5.69 -15.87
N SER A 624 -12.78 6.17 -17.12
CA SER A 624 -13.55 5.53 -18.20
C SER A 624 -13.09 4.10 -18.54
N ILE A 625 -11.88 3.74 -18.09
CA ILE A 625 -11.32 2.39 -18.14
C ILE A 625 -12.26 1.35 -17.50
N HIS A 626 -13.03 1.71 -16.45
CA HIS A 626 -13.88 0.77 -15.73
C HIS A 626 -15.03 0.17 -16.57
N GLU A 627 -15.41 0.83 -17.67
CA GLU A 627 -16.37 0.33 -18.66
C GLU A 627 -15.70 -0.11 -19.97
N SER A 628 -14.59 0.54 -20.38
CA SER A 628 -14.02 0.31 -21.71
C SER A 628 -13.07 -0.88 -21.82
N CYS A 629 -12.46 -1.32 -20.72
CA CYS A 629 -11.37 -2.30 -20.76
C CYS A 629 -11.82 -3.70 -20.37
N THR A 630 -12.44 -4.38 -21.34
CA THR A 630 -13.07 -5.70 -21.19
C THR A 630 -12.59 -6.75 -22.21
N ASP A 631 -11.82 -6.33 -23.22
CA ASP A 631 -11.33 -7.21 -24.29
C ASP A 631 -10.10 -8.01 -23.86
N GLN A 632 -10.07 -9.31 -24.18
CA GLN A 632 -8.95 -10.20 -23.86
C GLN A 632 -7.65 -9.88 -24.63
N ASP A 633 -7.77 -9.19 -25.76
CA ASP A 633 -6.65 -8.55 -26.45
C ASP A 633 -6.44 -7.14 -25.85
N THR A 634 -5.47 -7.01 -24.95
CA THR A 634 -5.20 -5.76 -24.24
C THR A 634 -4.54 -4.67 -25.10
N SER A 635 -4.36 -4.89 -26.41
CA SER A 635 -3.79 -3.89 -27.34
C SER A 635 -4.55 -2.55 -27.34
N SER A 636 -5.86 -2.58 -27.07
CA SER A 636 -6.72 -1.39 -26.93
C SER A 636 -6.63 -0.73 -25.54
N CYS A 637 -6.18 -1.46 -24.52
CA CYS A 637 -6.28 -1.10 -23.10
C CYS A 637 -4.93 -1.04 -22.39
N LYS A 638 -3.99 -0.38 -23.07
CA LYS A 638 -2.70 0.05 -22.53
C LYS A 638 -2.86 1.24 -21.58
N ALA A 639 -3.44 1.01 -20.40
CA ALA A 639 -3.98 2.05 -19.52
C ALA A 639 -2.99 3.15 -19.10
N ALA A 640 -1.78 2.77 -18.66
CA ALA A 640 -0.70 3.68 -18.31
C ALA A 640 0.68 3.06 -18.64
N PHE A 641 1.71 3.90 -18.74
CA PHE A 641 3.08 3.49 -19.08
C PHE A 641 3.85 2.91 -17.88
N LEU A 642 3.70 3.55 -16.72
CA LEU A 642 4.42 3.25 -15.47
C LEU A 642 3.63 3.84 -14.28
N ALA A 643 3.37 3.06 -13.23
CA ALA A 643 2.59 3.52 -12.09
C ALA A 643 3.40 4.47 -11.18
N VAL A 644 4.62 4.07 -10.78
CA VAL A 644 5.52 4.87 -9.93
C VAL A 644 6.95 4.79 -10.46
N HIS A 645 7.61 5.94 -10.59
CA HIS A 645 9.02 6.05 -10.99
C HIS A 645 9.80 6.83 -9.92
N LEU A 646 10.76 6.17 -9.25
CA LEU A 646 11.72 6.80 -8.35
C LEU A 646 13.05 6.93 -9.11
N THR A 647 13.30 8.10 -9.69
CA THR A 647 14.39 8.28 -10.66
C THR A 647 15.76 8.34 -9.97
N ALA A 648 16.84 8.15 -10.74
CA ALA A 648 18.20 8.03 -10.21
C ALA A 648 18.67 9.17 -9.28
N SER A 649 18.14 10.39 -9.43
CA SER A 649 18.49 11.53 -8.55
C SER A 649 17.69 11.60 -7.25
N SER A 650 16.63 10.81 -7.10
CA SER A 650 15.70 10.88 -5.98
C SER A 650 16.23 10.21 -4.70
N SER A 651 15.56 10.50 -3.58
CA SER A 651 15.70 9.84 -2.27
C SER A 651 14.36 9.99 -1.59
N SER A 652 13.69 8.89 -1.22
CA SER A 652 12.30 8.95 -0.75
C SER A 652 11.91 7.86 0.24
N TYR A 653 10.96 8.18 1.11
CA TYR A 653 10.35 7.27 2.07
C TYR A 653 8.87 7.03 1.69
N PHE A 654 8.51 5.79 1.36
CA PHE A 654 7.12 5.39 1.15
C PHE A 654 6.68 4.48 2.30
N GLN A 655 5.51 4.73 2.87
CA GLN A 655 4.85 3.85 3.84
C GLN A 655 3.42 3.57 3.40
N ASN A 656 3.05 2.28 3.35
CA ASN A 656 1.74 1.83 2.91
C ASN A 656 1.38 2.33 1.49
N LEU A 657 2.28 2.11 0.52
CA LEU A 657 2.04 2.37 -0.89
C LEU A 657 1.26 1.20 -1.51
N TRP A 658 0.21 1.48 -2.27
CA TRP A 658 -0.47 0.48 -3.08
C TRP A 658 -0.59 0.94 -4.54
N ALA A 659 0.11 0.27 -5.45
CA ALA A 659 -0.04 0.44 -6.89
C ALA A 659 -0.80 -0.76 -7.47
N TRP A 660 -1.95 -0.54 -8.09
CA TRP A 660 -2.86 -1.59 -8.55
C TRP A 660 -3.41 -1.28 -9.92
N THR A 661 -3.12 -2.17 -10.88
CA THR A 661 -3.84 -2.24 -12.14
C THR A 661 -5.04 -3.15 -11.96
N ALA A 662 -6.25 -2.67 -12.31
CA ALA A 662 -7.46 -3.34 -11.89
C ALA A 662 -7.65 -4.73 -12.54
N ASP A 663 -7.72 -5.76 -11.70
CA ASP A 663 -8.09 -7.14 -12.05
C ASP A 663 -9.63 -7.34 -12.00
N HIS A 664 -10.32 -6.53 -11.20
CA HIS A 664 -11.77 -6.48 -11.07
C HIS A 664 -12.28 -5.05 -10.87
N ASN A 665 -13.60 -4.86 -10.98
CA ASN A 665 -14.25 -3.56 -10.76
C ASN A 665 -14.79 -3.48 -9.33
N VAL A 666 -14.52 -2.37 -8.63
CA VAL A 666 -14.79 -2.17 -7.19
C VAL A 666 -15.98 -1.25 -6.89
N ASP A 667 -16.51 -0.52 -7.87
CA ASP A 667 -17.71 0.31 -7.73
C ASP A 667 -18.94 -0.25 -8.49
N GLY A 668 -18.74 -1.29 -9.30
CA GLY A 668 -19.73 -1.93 -10.18
C GLY A 668 -19.44 -1.69 -11.66
N GLY A 669 -19.59 -2.73 -12.48
CA GLY A 669 -19.34 -2.68 -13.93
C GLY A 669 -18.87 -4.05 -14.47
N PRO A 670 -18.29 -4.09 -15.68
CA PRO A 670 -17.74 -5.31 -16.27
C PRO A 670 -16.40 -5.74 -15.65
N ASN A 671 -16.01 -6.99 -15.90
CA ASN A 671 -14.68 -7.51 -15.57
C ASN A 671 -13.60 -6.66 -16.26
N GLN A 672 -12.50 -6.39 -15.54
CA GLN A 672 -11.41 -5.55 -16.01
C GLN A 672 -10.35 -6.40 -16.72
N ILE A 673 -9.92 -5.95 -17.91
CA ILE A 673 -8.86 -6.57 -18.70
C ILE A 673 -7.94 -5.44 -19.20
N ILE A 674 -6.81 -5.25 -18.52
CA ILE A 674 -5.95 -4.07 -18.64
C ILE A 674 -4.49 -4.50 -18.83
N ALA A 675 -3.71 -3.70 -19.55
CA ALA A 675 -2.24 -3.83 -19.62
C ALA A 675 -1.56 -2.49 -19.30
N THR A 676 -1.44 -2.14 -18.01
CA THR A 676 -0.48 -1.11 -17.57
C THR A 676 0.93 -1.62 -17.76
N GLY A 677 1.82 -0.86 -18.40
CA GLY A 677 3.16 -1.35 -18.76
C GLY A 677 3.98 -1.84 -17.57
N ARG A 678 4.13 -1.00 -16.54
CA ARG A 678 5.11 -1.19 -15.46
C ARG A 678 4.54 -0.72 -14.11
N GLY A 679 4.91 -1.38 -13.03
CA GLY A 679 4.50 -1.02 -11.66
C GLY A 679 5.37 0.06 -11.05
N VAL A 680 6.25 -0.33 -10.14
CA VAL A 680 7.20 0.54 -9.44
C VAL A 680 8.60 0.32 -10.02
N LEU A 681 9.15 1.35 -10.66
CA LEU A 681 10.55 1.42 -11.09
C LEU A 681 11.35 2.24 -10.09
N VAL A 682 12.42 1.64 -9.56
CA VAL A 682 13.39 2.29 -8.67
C VAL A 682 14.74 2.29 -9.36
N GLU A 683 15.24 3.48 -9.65
CA GLU A 683 16.61 3.76 -10.14
C GLU A 683 17.41 4.57 -9.10
N ALA A 684 16.74 5.02 -8.03
CA ALA A 684 17.28 5.90 -7.00
C ALA A 684 18.64 5.43 -6.48
N THR A 685 19.62 6.33 -6.48
CA THR A 685 21.02 6.08 -6.05
C THR A 685 21.29 6.52 -4.60
N LYS A 686 20.29 7.13 -3.96
CA LYS A 686 20.34 7.65 -2.59
C LYS A 686 19.36 6.87 -1.73
N GLY A 687 19.58 6.90 -0.41
CA GLY A 687 18.75 6.25 0.61
C GLY A 687 17.25 6.33 0.27
N THR A 688 16.64 5.18 0.05
CA THR A 688 15.23 5.04 -0.34
C THR A 688 14.62 3.88 0.44
N TRP A 689 13.41 4.08 0.97
CA TRP A 689 12.75 3.15 1.89
C TRP A 689 11.32 2.86 1.43
N LEU A 690 11.02 1.60 1.11
CA LEU A 690 9.66 1.11 0.81
C LEU A 690 9.14 0.31 2.02
N VAL A 691 8.47 0.98 2.95
CA VAL A 691 8.04 0.45 4.26
C VAL A 691 6.61 -0.08 4.16
N GLY A 692 6.50 -1.31 3.65
CA GLY A 692 5.24 -1.95 3.28
C GLY A 692 4.68 -1.34 1.99
N SER A 693 4.79 -2.07 0.89
CA SER A 693 4.17 -1.67 -0.37
C SER A 693 3.64 -2.86 -1.17
N GLY A 694 2.50 -2.66 -1.84
CA GLY A 694 1.95 -3.56 -2.84
C GLY A 694 2.07 -2.99 -4.26
N SER A 695 2.40 -3.82 -5.23
CA SER A 695 2.42 -3.49 -6.67
C SER A 695 1.86 -4.65 -7.47
N GLU A 696 0.73 -4.47 -8.15
CA GLU A 696 -0.10 -5.58 -8.62
C GLU A 696 -0.61 -5.43 -10.06
N HIS A 697 -0.60 -6.55 -10.78
CA HIS A 697 -1.14 -6.76 -12.12
C HIS A 697 -0.54 -5.84 -13.21
N HIS A 698 0.73 -5.44 -13.05
CA HIS A 698 1.47 -4.70 -14.07
C HIS A 698 2.11 -5.64 -15.11
N TRP A 699 2.16 -5.21 -16.38
CA TRP A 699 2.34 -6.11 -17.52
C TRP A 699 3.76 -6.65 -17.70
N LEU A 700 4.80 -5.82 -17.49
CA LEU A 700 6.20 -6.21 -17.65
C LEU A 700 6.85 -6.59 -16.31
N TYR A 701 6.53 -5.86 -15.24
CA TYR A 701 6.94 -6.14 -13.86
C TYR A 701 6.12 -5.33 -12.85
N ASN A 702 6.04 -5.84 -11.62
CA ASN A 702 5.48 -5.13 -10.47
C ASN A 702 6.52 -4.28 -9.73
N TYR A 703 7.71 -4.81 -9.45
CA TYR A 703 8.88 -4.05 -8.97
C TYR A 703 10.10 -4.28 -9.85
N ASN A 704 10.81 -3.20 -10.17
CA ASN A 704 12.11 -3.23 -10.82
C ASN A 704 13.10 -2.31 -10.10
N PHE A 705 14.23 -2.88 -9.66
CA PHE A 705 15.36 -2.15 -9.11
C PHE A 705 16.46 -2.15 -10.18
N GLY A 706 16.48 -1.10 -11.02
CA GLY A 706 17.39 -0.97 -12.16
C GLY A 706 18.56 -0.06 -11.82
N GLU A 707 19.77 -0.64 -11.71
CA GLU A 707 21.01 0.05 -11.28
C GLU A 707 20.90 0.87 -9.97
N ALA A 708 19.86 0.63 -9.16
CA ALA A 708 19.57 1.38 -7.94
C ALA A 708 20.63 1.19 -6.83
N GLU A 709 20.76 2.18 -5.95
CA GLU A 709 21.71 2.15 -4.84
C GLU A 709 21.11 2.61 -3.51
N ASN A 710 21.45 1.94 -2.42
CA ASN A 710 20.98 2.27 -1.06
C ASN A 710 19.44 2.16 -0.93
N VAL A 711 18.90 0.96 -1.14
CA VAL A 711 17.45 0.70 -1.09
C VAL A 711 17.10 -0.27 0.04
N PHE A 712 16.22 0.16 0.95
CA PHE A 712 15.46 -0.72 1.84
C PHE A 712 14.07 -0.95 1.25
N ALA A 713 13.62 -2.19 1.18
CA ALA A 713 12.24 -2.51 0.85
C ALA A 713 11.73 -3.69 1.69
N GLY A 714 10.61 -3.49 2.38
CA GLY A 714 9.94 -4.55 3.13
C GLY A 714 8.66 -4.09 3.82
N LEU A 715 7.56 -4.84 3.77
CA LEU A 715 7.30 -5.99 2.89
C LEU A 715 7.09 -5.51 1.44
N LEU A 716 7.43 -6.36 0.46
CA LEU A 716 7.07 -6.20 -0.94
C LEU A 716 5.98 -7.20 -1.33
N GLN A 717 4.78 -6.73 -1.65
CA GLN A 717 3.64 -7.56 -2.05
C GLN A 717 3.34 -7.40 -3.55
N THR A 718 3.06 -8.50 -4.26
CA THR A 718 2.83 -8.47 -5.72
C THR A 718 1.94 -9.58 -6.25
N GLU A 719 1.14 -9.26 -7.26
CA GLU A 719 0.37 -10.23 -8.06
C GLU A 719 0.65 -10.12 -9.57
N THR A 720 0.78 -11.26 -10.25
CA THR A 720 0.85 -11.35 -11.72
C THR A 720 -0.51 -10.95 -12.34
N PRO A 721 -0.56 -10.29 -13.52
CA PRO A 721 -1.84 -10.01 -14.19
C PRO A 721 -2.55 -11.32 -14.55
N TYR A 722 -3.84 -11.44 -14.17
CA TYR A 722 -4.57 -12.71 -14.26
C TYR A 722 -4.77 -13.23 -15.69
N ASN A 723 -4.65 -12.36 -16.69
CA ASN A 723 -4.79 -12.65 -18.11
C ASN A 723 -3.47 -13.00 -18.83
N GLN A 724 -2.37 -13.19 -18.10
CA GLN A 724 -1.09 -13.67 -18.63
C GLN A 724 -0.91 -15.20 -18.47
N GLY A 725 0.28 -15.71 -18.78
CA GLY A 725 0.61 -17.12 -18.61
C GLY A 725 0.07 -18.01 -19.74
N TYR A 726 -0.06 -19.30 -19.45
CA TYR A 726 -0.47 -20.30 -20.45
C TYR A 726 -1.89 -20.05 -21.00
N ASP A 727 -2.06 -20.22 -22.31
CA ASP A 727 -3.27 -19.90 -23.08
C ASP A 727 -3.64 -18.40 -23.12
N ALA A 728 -2.74 -17.49 -22.72
CA ALA A 728 -2.98 -16.04 -22.83
C ALA A 728 -3.11 -15.59 -24.30
N VAL A 729 -3.96 -14.59 -24.53
CA VAL A 729 -4.24 -14.06 -25.89
C VAL A 729 -3.05 -13.31 -26.47
N LEU A 730 -2.30 -12.59 -25.63
CA LEU A 730 -1.04 -11.95 -25.98
C LEU A 730 0.09 -12.56 -25.15
N THR A 731 1.26 -12.72 -25.77
CA THR A 731 2.45 -13.26 -25.11
C THR A 731 3.40 -12.11 -24.77
N LEU A 732 3.81 -12.01 -23.51
CA LEU A 732 4.66 -10.93 -23.01
C LEU A 732 5.98 -10.84 -23.82
N PRO A 733 6.36 -9.65 -24.32
CA PRO A 733 5.93 -8.32 -23.85
C PRO A 733 4.68 -7.72 -24.49
N ASP A 734 4.12 -8.29 -25.57
CA ASP A 734 2.96 -7.72 -26.26
C ASP A 734 1.78 -7.49 -25.27
N PRO A 735 1.11 -6.32 -25.30
CA PRO A 735 1.15 -5.28 -26.32
C PRO A 735 2.18 -4.16 -26.04
N TRP A 736 3.12 -4.37 -25.13
CA TRP A 736 4.22 -3.45 -24.80
C TRP A 736 5.51 -3.83 -25.53
N ALA A 737 6.42 -2.87 -25.66
CA ALA A 737 7.80 -3.12 -26.05
C ALA A 737 8.66 -3.00 -24.79
N ALA A 738 9.63 -3.90 -24.61
CA ALA A 738 10.64 -3.75 -23.57
C ALA A 738 11.63 -2.64 -23.98
N GLU A 739 11.78 -1.64 -23.13
CA GLU A 739 12.65 -0.49 -23.30
C GLU A 739 13.78 -0.52 -22.28
N ALA A 740 15.01 -0.77 -22.74
CA ALA A 740 16.20 -0.80 -21.88
C ALA A 740 16.44 0.53 -21.11
N LYS A 741 15.83 1.63 -21.54
CA LYS A 741 15.84 2.94 -20.84
C LYS A 741 15.10 2.91 -19.49
N TYR A 742 14.21 1.95 -19.27
CA TYR A 742 13.44 1.76 -18.03
C TYR A 742 13.83 0.44 -17.31
N HIS A 743 15.04 -0.05 -17.61
CA HIS A 743 15.58 -1.34 -17.17
C HIS A 743 14.62 -2.51 -17.44
N ASP A 744 13.83 -2.44 -18.51
CA ASP A 744 12.78 -3.42 -18.77
C ASP A 744 13.36 -4.83 -19.01
N PRO A 745 12.82 -5.86 -18.37
CA PRO A 745 13.12 -7.25 -18.72
C PRO A 745 12.73 -7.53 -20.18
N ASP A 746 13.70 -7.96 -20.99
CA ASP A 746 13.53 -8.26 -22.42
C ASP A 746 12.96 -9.66 -22.70
N TYR A 747 12.92 -10.51 -21.67
CA TYR A 747 12.52 -11.92 -21.71
C TYR A 747 13.26 -12.75 -22.77
N THR A 748 14.48 -12.36 -23.19
CA THR A 748 15.27 -13.11 -24.19
C THR A 748 15.82 -14.44 -23.67
N TRP A 749 15.71 -14.69 -22.36
CA TRP A 749 15.99 -15.99 -21.76
C TRP A 749 14.82 -17.00 -21.88
N CYS A 750 13.65 -16.56 -22.34
CA CYS A 750 12.48 -17.39 -22.62
C CYS A 750 12.34 -17.65 -24.12
N ASP A 751 11.99 -18.88 -24.51
CA ASP A 751 11.56 -19.16 -25.89
C ASP A 751 10.33 -18.30 -26.25
N ALA A 752 10.16 -17.98 -27.54
CA ALA A 752 9.19 -16.98 -27.99
C ALA A 752 7.72 -17.35 -27.69
N ASP A 753 7.43 -18.64 -27.60
CA ASP A 753 6.13 -19.25 -27.33
C ASP A 753 6.00 -19.81 -25.90
N ASP A 754 7.04 -19.72 -25.05
CA ASP A 754 6.93 -20.09 -23.63
C ASP A 754 6.21 -19.00 -22.83
N GLN A 755 4.88 -19.02 -22.92
CA GLN A 755 3.99 -18.13 -22.17
C GLN A 755 4.10 -18.27 -20.64
N LYS A 756 4.64 -19.39 -20.11
CA LYS A 756 4.85 -19.53 -18.65
C LYS A 756 6.13 -18.85 -18.19
N CYS A 757 7.16 -18.81 -19.04
CA CYS A 757 8.36 -18.01 -18.80
C CYS A 757 8.11 -16.51 -19.07
N ARG A 758 7.24 -16.20 -20.04
CA ARG A 758 6.81 -14.86 -20.44
C ARG A 758 5.60 -14.37 -19.64
N THR A 759 5.82 -14.19 -18.35
CA THR A 759 4.89 -13.63 -17.35
C THR A 759 5.57 -12.55 -16.53
N ALA A 760 4.83 -11.52 -16.11
CA ALA A 760 5.34 -10.36 -15.38
C ALA A 760 6.16 -10.77 -14.15
N LEU A 761 7.35 -10.20 -14.00
CA LEU A 761 8.18 -10.41 -12.81
C LEU A 761 7.59 -9.66 -11.61
N ALA A 762 7.50 -10.35 -10.48
CA ALA A 762 7.12 -9.72 -9.22
C ALA A 762 8.21 -8.75 -8.75
N VAL A 763 9.43 -9.26 -8.56
CA VAL A 763 10.60 -8.47 -8.20
C VAL A 763 11.75 -8.76 -9.15
N ASN A 764 12.19 -7.73 -9.88
CA ASN A 764 13.39 -7.74 -10.69
C ASN A 764 14.47 -6.87 -10.02
N VAL A 765 15.69 -7.40 -9.89
CA VAL A 765 16.90 -6.63 -9.55
C VAL A 765 17.86 -6.75 -10.74
N ASP A 766 18.20 -5.62 -11.35
CA ASP A 766 19.03 -5.54 -12.55
C ASP A 766 20.24 -4.63 -12.28
N GLY A 767 21.30 -5.23 -11.73
CA GLY A 767 22.47 -4.50 -11.23
C GLY A 767 22.17 -3.66 -9.99
N GLY A 768 23.00 -2.62 -9.79
CA GLY A 768 22.93 -1.75 -8.61
C GLY A 768 23.77 -2.25 -7.43
N LYS A 769 23.61 -1.62 -6.26
CA LYS A 769 24.29 -2.03 -5.03
C LYS A 769 23.50 -1.70 -3.76
N ASP A 770 23.82 -2.36 -2.65
CA ASP A 770 23.28 -2.04 -1.33
C ASP A 770 21.72 -2.07 -1.31
N ILE A 771 21.16 -3.19 -1.80
CA ILE A 771 19.72 -3.43 -1.93
C ILE A 771 19.29 -4.48 -0.89
N PHE A 772 18.33 -4.13 -0.03
CA PHE A 772 17.90 -4.96 1.10
C PHE A 772 16.40 -5.22 1.04
N LEU A 773 16.04 -6.45 0.69
CA LEU A 773 14.67 -6.90 0.49
C LEU A 773 14.23 -7.79 1.66
N TYR A 774 13.29 -7.33 2.47
CA TYR A 774 12.75 -8.05 3.63
C TYR A 774 11.29 -8.43 3.37
N ASN A 775 11.01 -9.73 3.34
CA ASN A 775 9.68 -10.31 3.08
C ASN A 775 9.11 -9.90 1.72
N SER A 776 9.32 -10.71 0.67
CA SER A 776 8.45 -10.63 -0.52
C SER A 776 7.25 -11.56 -0.34
N ALA A 777 6.09 -11.14 -0.83
CA ALA A 777 4.89 -11.96 -0.94
C ALA A 777 4.39 -11.88 -2.39
N SER A 778 4.81 -12.86 -3.20
CA SER A 778 4.72 -12.77 -4.66
C SER A 778 3.92 -13.93 -5.25
N TRP A 779 2.78 -13.63 -5.86
CA TRP A 779 1.77 -14.63 -6.18
C TRP A 779 1.40 -14.63 -7.66
N ALA A 780 1.26 -15.84 -8.19
CA ALA A 780 0.45 -16.10 -9.37
C ALA A 780 -0.68 -17.04 -8.97
N PHE A 781 -1.91 -16.71 -9.37
CA PHE A 781 -3.11 -17.51 -9.06
C PHE A 781 -3.82 -18.03 -10.31
N PHE A 782 -3.75 -17.27 -11.41
CA PHE A 782 -4.52 -17.49 -12.63
C PHE A 782 -3.64 -17.52 -13.87
N HIS A 783 -4.16 -18.06 -14.96
CA HIS A 783 -3.56 -17.94 -16.29
C HIS A 783 -4.63 -17.96 -17.40
N GLY A 784 -4.23 -17.52 -18.60
CA GLY A 784 -5.09 -17.55 -19.78
C GLY A 784 -6.18 -16.46 -19.76
N PRO A 785 -7.25 -16.57 -20.56
CA PRO A 785 -8.26 -15.52 -20.65
C PRO A 785 -9.05 -15.36 -19.34
N TRP A 786 -9.07 -14.14 -18.77
CA TRP A 786 -9.72 -13.87 -17.48
C TRP A 786 -11.21 -13.58 -17.64
N ASP A 787 -12.07 -14.43 -17.08
CA ASP A 787 -13.54 -14.29 -17.14
C ASP A 787 -14.19 -13.86 -15.81
N GLY A 788 -13.38 -13.36 -14.87
CA GLY A 788 -13.83 -12.98 -13.52
C GLY A 788 -14.05 -14.16 -12.57
N SER A 789 -13.76 -15.40 -13.00
CA SER A 789 -14.04 -16.60 -12.21
C SER A 789 -12.80 -17.20 -11.56
N TYR A 790 -12.57 -16.82 -10.30
CA TYR A 790 -11.55 -17.35 -9.38
C TYR A 790 -11.52 -18.90 -9.25
N ASP A 791 -12.52 -19.62 -9.78
CA ASP A 791 -12.61 -21.10 -9.76
C ASP A 791 -12.23 -21.77 -11.09
N LYS A 792 -12.25 -21.07 -12.23
CA LYS A 792 -12.09 -21.67 -13.57
C LYS A 792 -10.69 -21.51 -14.16
N THR A 793 -10.11 -20.32 -14.03
CA THR A 793 -8.81 -19.93 -14.62
C THR A 793 -7.64 -20.16 -13.67
N LYS A 794 -7.91 -20.71 -12.47
CA LYS A 794 -6.90 -20.95 -11.44
C LYS A 794 -5.91 -22.03 -11.87
N CYS A 795 -4.65 -21.83 -11.53
CA CYS A 795 -3.59 -22.77 -11.91
C CYS A 795 -3.71 -24.11 -11.16
N GLU A 796 -3.70 -25.22 -11.88
CA GLU A 796 -3.40 -26.54 -11.29
C GLU A 796 -1.88 -26.74 -11.20
N GLY A 797 -1.27 -26.18 -10.17
CA GLY A 797 0.18 -26.22 -9.94
C GLY A 797 0.89 -24.96 -10.41
N THR A 798 1.92 -25.09 -11.24
CA THR A 798 2.75 -23.96 -11.67
C THR A 798 2.04 -23.08 -12.70
N CYS A 799 1.70 -21.85 -12.32
CA CYS A 799 1.28 -20.78 -13.24
C CYS A 799 2.44 -20.31 -14.12
N GLN A 800 3.57 -19.99 -13.47
CA GLN A 800 4.61 -19.08 -13.96
C GLN A 800 6.00 -19.66 -13.71
N THR A 801 6.90 -19.56 -14.68
CA THR A 801 8.22 -20.21 -14.58
C THR A 801 9.16 -19.45 -13.65
N ASN A 802 9.16 -18.12 -13.72
CA ASN A 802 10.07 -17.25 -12.97
C ASN A 802 9.27 -16.14 -12.27
N MET A 803 9.32 -16.06 -10.94
CA MET A 803 8.63 -15.00 -10.17
C MET A 803 9.54 -13.81 -9.90
N ASN A 804 10.70 -14.07 -9.29
CA ASN A 804 11.72 -13.07 -8.96
C ASN A 804 13.00 -13.31 -9.78
N ARG A 805 13.65 -12.24 -10.22
CA ARG A 805 14.88 -12.26 -11.05
C ARG A 805 15.95 -11.38 -10.40
N VAL A 806 17.19 -11.87 -10.44
CA VAL A 806 18.41 -11.11 -10.14
C VAL A 806 19.33 -11.25 -11.35
N ALA A 807 19.86 -10.13 -11.85
CA ALA A 807 20.76 -10.10 -13.00
C ALA A 807 21.77 -8.95 -12.88
N ASN A 808 22.78 -8.96 -13.75
CA ASN A 808 23.85 -7.96 -13.80
C ASN A 808 24.63 -7.81 -12.47
N ASP A 809 24.73 -8.91 -11.71
CA ASP A 809 25.58 -9.13 -10.55
C ASP A 809 25.62 -7.96 -9.52
N PRO A 810 24.50 -7.64 -8.86
CA PRO A 810 24.42 -6.54 -7.89
C PRO A 810 25.32 -6.75 -6.68
N ASP A 811 25.97 -5.68 -6.23
CA ASP A 811 26.83 -5.72 -5.04
C ASP A 811 26.00 -5.59 -3.76
N ASN A 812 26.38 -6.32 -2.71
CA ASN A 812 25.73 -6.30 -1.39
C ASN A 812 24.19 -6.42 -1.41
N LEU A 813 23.63 -7.28 -2.29
CA LEU A 813 22.21 -7.64 -2.29
C LEU A 813 21.88 -8.59 -1.12
N ALA A 814 20.92 -8.20 -0.28
CA ALA A 814 20.31 -9.06 0.72
C ALA A 814 18.82 -9.31 0.43
N CYS A 815 18.37 -10.55 0.55
CA CYS A 815 16.97 -10.93 0.33
C CYS A 815 16.52 -11.97 1.37
N TYR A 816 15.65 -11.57 2.29
CA TYR A 816 15.21 -12.38 3.43
C TYR A 816 13.73 -12.77 3.31
N THR A 817 13.45 -14.06 3.49
CA THR A 817 12.09 -14.65 3.42
C THR A 817 11.29 -14.33 2.14
N PRO A 818 11.86 -14.43 0.92
CA PRO A 818 11.09 -14.30 -0.31
C PRO A 818 10.05 -15.42 -0.42
N SER A 819 8.78 -15.09 -0.24
CA SER A 819 7.65 -16.03 -0.25
C SER A 819 6.95 -15.97 -1.60
N VAL A 820 6.85 -17.13 -2.27
CA VAL A 820 6.32 -17.23 -3.63
C VAL A 820 5.23 -18.30 -3.72
N ALA A 821 4.13 -17.99 -4.40
CA ALA A 821 3.07 -18.93 -4.71
C ALA A 821 3.05 -19.32 -6.20
N SER A 822 2.78 -20.60 -6.46
CA SER A 822 2.49 -21.16 -7.80
C SER A 822 3.54 -20.95 -8.90
N SER A 823 4.80 -20.65 -8.58
CA SER A 823 5.90 -20.65 -9.56
C SER A 823 6.70 -21.96 -9.55
N THR A 824 7.52 -22.19 -10.57
CA THR A 824 8.69 -23.07 -10.37
C THR A 824 9.72 -22.38 -9.48
N TYR A 825 10.41 -23.18 -8.68
CA TYR A 825 11.57 -22.80 -7.87
C TYR A 825 12.63 -23.89 -8.04
N PRO A 826 13.94 -23.59 -8.12
CA PRO A 826 14.59 -22.28 -7.94
C PRO A 826 14.59 -21.38 -9.19
N PRO A 827 14.97 -20.10 -9.08
CA PRO A 827 15.20 -19.22 -10.23
C PRO A 827 16.30 -19.74 -11.19
N PRO A 828 16.27 -19.37 -12.48
CA PRO A 828 17.16 -19.89 -13.51
C PRO A 828 18.59 -19.31 -13.42
N SER A 829 19.38 -19.79 -12.47
CA SER A 829 20.76 -19.34 -12.25
C SER A 829 21.72 -19.79 -13.38
N LYS A 830 21.89 -18.95 -14.40
CA LYS A 830 23.12 -18.96 -15.21
C LYS A 830 24.23 -18.24 -14.42
N SER A 831 24.99 -19.02 -13.65
CA SER A 831 26.21 -18.62 -12.95
C SER A 831 26.13 -17.47 -11.93
N ALA A 832 25.01 -17.31 -11.23
CA ALA A 832 24.96 -16.60 -9.96
C ALA A 832 24.88 -17.61 -8.80
N THR A 833 26.01 -17.98 -8.22
CA THR A 833 26.01 -18.45 -6.82
C THR A 833 25.82 -17.21 -5.93
N PRO A 834 24.94 -17.22 -4.92
CA PRO A 834 24.87 -16.14 -3.94
C PRO A 834 26.17 -16.12 -3.14
N SER A 835 27.14 -15.36 -3.61
CA SER A 835 28.45 -15.21 -2.98
C SER A 835 28.30 -14.32 -1.75
N VAL A 836 27.99 -14.93 -0.61
CA VAL A 836 28.24 -14.35 0.71
C VAL A 836 29.72 -13.95 0.74
N ALA A 837 29.98 -12.65 0.58
CA ALA A 837 31.30 -12.13 0.29
C ALA A 837 32.16 -12.15 1.56
N TYR A 838 32.82 -13.29 1.80
CA TYR A 838 33.87 -13.42 2.80
C TYR A 838 35.02 -12.46 2.47
N ALA A 839 35.00 -11.26 3.04
CA ALA A 839 36.15 -10.37 3.08
C ALA A 839 37.22 -10.97 4.02
N PRO A 840 38.37 -11.46 3.52
CA PRO A 840 39.45 -11.88 4.40
C PRO A 840 40.05 -10.67 5.10
N ALA A 841 40.40 -10.80 6.37
CA ALA A 841 40.98 -9.71 7.15
C ALA A 841 42.25 -9.14 6.47
N PRO A 842 42.40 -7.81 6.36
CA PRO A 842 43.46 -7.20 5.56
C PRO A 842 44.84 -7.43 6.19
N THR A 843 45.63 -8.33 5.60
CA THR A 843 47.05 -8.46 5.91
C THR A 843 47.83 -7.28 5.30
N PRO A 844 48.51 -6.43 6.09
CA PRO A 844 49.19 -5.25 5.57
C PRO A 844 50.41 -5.65 4.72
N SER A 845 50.47 -5.13 3.49
CA SER A 845 51.66 -5.15 2.63
C SER A 845 52.15 -3.72 2.40
N PRO A 846 53.47 -3.47 2.34
CA PRO A 846 54.02 -2.16 2.67
C PRO A 846 53.96 -1.15 1.51
N SER A 847 53.64 0.10 1.86
CA SER A 847 53.85 1.25 0.98
C SER A 847 55.34 1.55 0.82
N SER A 848 55.74 1.94 -0.39
CA SER A 848 57.11 2.36 -0.71
C SER A 848 57.19 3.89 -0.84
N THR A 849 57.84 4.55 0.12
CA THR A 849 58.33 5.93 -0.02
C THR A 849 59.46 6.18 0.99
N SER A 850 60.36 7.10 0.69
CA SER A 850 61.69 7.17 1.32
C SER A 850 61.94 8.45 2.12
N SER A 851 62.53 8.32 3.32
CA SER A 851 63.61 9.22 3.83
C SER A 851 64.13 8.86 5.24
N SER A 852 65.44 9.11 5.45
CA SER A 852 66.15 9.37 6.72
C SER A 852 66.01 8.45 7.96
N ILE A 853 67.05 7.61 8.11
CA ILE A 853 67.75 7.11 9.34
C ILE A 853 68.04 8.26 10.35
N PRO A 854 68.18 8.05 11.71
CA PRO A 854 68.75 6.87 12.41
C PRO A 854 68.05 6.26 13.65
N THR A 855 68.60 5.10 14.03
CA THR A 855 68.50 4.23 15.23
C THR A 855 69.15 4.85 16.52
N PRO A 856 69.12 4.25 17.75
CA PRO A 856 69.06 2.80 18.09
C PRO A 856 68.29 2.30 19.35
N GLY A 857 68.15 0.97 19.51
CA GLY A 857 67.59 0.33 20.73
C GLY A 857 67.46 -1.21 20.74
N THR A 858 68.57 -1.94 20.98
CA THR A 858 68.72 -3.30 21.59
C THR A 858 67.71 -4.46 21.38
N SER A 859 68.22 -5.57 20.81
CA SER A 859 67.70 -6.97 20.78
C SER A 859 67.94 -7.77 22.10
N PRO A 860 67.79 -9.14 22.23
CA PRO A 860 67.22 -10.20 21.34
C PRO A 860 66.42 -11.37 22.02
N SER A 861 66.08 -12.41 21.22
CA SER A 861 65.94 -13.88 21.57
C SER A 861 64.60 -14.40 22.16
N HIS A 862 64.16 -15.67 22.01
CA HIS A 862 64.65 -16.91 21.34
C HIS A 862 63.52 -17.52 20.44
N LEU A 863 63.71 -18.17 19.27
CA LEU A 863 64.45 -19.38 18.87
C LEU A 863 63.75 -20.75 19.20
N TYR A 864 63.03 -21.38 18.24
CA TYR A 864 63.18 -22.81 17.83
C TYR A 864 62.27 -23.28 16.65
N SER A 865 62.62 -24.41 16.02
CA SER A 865 61.94 -25.15 14.91
C SER A 865 62.62 -26.55 14.76
N PRO A 866 62.34 -27.48 13.79
CA PRO A 866 61.31 -27.60 12.72
C PRO A 866 60.75 -29.06 12.51
N THR A 867 60.16 -29.34 11.32
CA THR A 867 60.03 -30.66 10.62
C THR A 867 59.02 -31.74 11.13
N LYS A 868 58.45 -32.68 10.33
CA LYS A 868 58.86 -33.32 9.03
C LYS A 868 57.69 -34.06 8.29
N THR A 869 57.72 -34.09 6.95
CA THR A 869 57.39 -35.16 5.93
C THR A 869 56.56 -36.44 6.25
N SER A 870 55.91 -37.19 5.32
CA SER A 870 55.40 -37.05 3.92
C SER A 870 54.87 -38.43 3.37
N THR A 871 54.30 -38.49 2.14
CA THR A 871 54.23 -39.62 1.14
C THR A 871 52.87 -40.18 0.62
N HIS A 872 52.94 -40.60 -0.66
CA HIS A 872 52.01 -41.25 -1.62
C HIS A 872 51.79 -42.78 -1.38
N ARG A 873 50.98 -43.61 -2.11
CA ARG A 873 50.08 -43.56 -3.32
C ARG A 873 49.10 -44.81 -3.31
N PRO A 874 48.14 -44.99 -4.25
CA PRO A 874 47.03 -45.97 -4.19
C PRO A 874 47.16 -47.24 -5.08
N ARG A 875 46.15 -48.15 -5.04
CA ARG A 875 45.85 -49.19 -6.06
C ARG A 875 44.35 -49.60 -6.11
N SER A 876 43.98 -50.57 -6.97
CA SER A 876 42.64 -50.66 -7.61
C SER A 876 42.09 -52.09 -7.87
N SER A 877 40.87 -52.17 -8.46
CA SER A 877 40.13 -53.36 -9.00
C SER A 877 39.36 -54.21 -7.94
N THR A 878 38.32 -55.01 -8.25
CA THR A 878 37.87 -55.68 -9.50
C THR A 878 36.34 -55.62 -9.78
N ARG A 879 35.90 -56.16 -10.94
CA ARG A 879 34.50 -56.27 -11.42
C ARG A 879 33.72 -57.45 -10.82
N GLY A 880 32.38 -57.33 -10.83
CA GLY A 880 31.43 -58.45 -10.97
C GLY A 880 30.27 -58.03 -11.92
N LYS A 881 29.72 -58.94 -12.73
CA LYS A 881 28.66 -58.64 -13.73
C LYS A 881 27.80 -59.90 -13.99
N GLN A 882 26.47 -59.77 -13.97
CA GLN A 882 25.57 -60.69 -14.69
C GLN A 882 24.24 -59.99 -15.04
N GLU A 883 23.48 -60.54 -15.99
CA GLU A 883 22.44 -59.82 -16.75
C GLU A 883 21.11 -60.58 -16.82
N SER A 884 20.07 -59.85 -17.27
CA SER A 884 18.77 -60.29 -17.85
C SER A 884 17.65 -60.74 -16.89
N GLY A 885 16.36 -60.39 -17.14
CA GLY A 885 15.84 -59.36 -18.07
C GLY A 885 14.34 -59.47 -18.43
N ILE A 886 13.85 -58.45 -19.17
CA ILE A 886 12.72 -58.47 -20.14
C ILE A 886 11.25 -58.28 -19.62
N SER A 887 10.54 -57.36 -20.31
CA SER A 887 9.07 -57.20 -20.53
C SER A 887 8.14 -56.38 -19.60
N SER A 888 7.91 -55.12 -20.03
CA SER A 888 6.59 -54.49 -20.32
C SER A 888 5.40 -54.54 -19.35
N GLY A 889 4.78 -53.37 -19.08
CA GLY A 889 3.35 -53.28 -18.76
C GLY A 889 2.90 -52.02 -18.01
N SER A 890 2.34 -51.03 -18.73
CA SER A 890 1.40 -50.03 -18.14
C SER A 890 -0.02 -50.59 -18.22
N PRO A 891 -0.93 -50.30 -17.27
CA PRO A 891 -1.75 -49.09 -17.44
C PRO A 891 -2.13 -48.33 -16.13
N SER A 892 -2.81 -47.21 -16.33
CA SER A 892 -3.47 -46.30 -15.38
C SER A 892 -4.33 -47.01 -14.30
N SER A 893 -4.60 -46.42 -13.11
CA SER A 893 -5.41 -45.21 -12.95
C SER A 893 -5.71 -44.85 -11.48
N ALA A 894 -6.04 -43.58 -11.24
CA ALA A 894 -6.99 -43.02 -10.27
C ALA A 894 -7.01 -43.50 -8.79
N ARG A 895 -6.67 -42.56 -7.88
CA ARG A 895 -7.58 -42.25 -6.75
C ARG A 895 -7.51 -40.77 -6.36
N ALA A 896 -8.46 -39.98 -6.87
CA ALA A 896 -8.71 -38.63 -6.38
C ALA A 896 -9.65 -38.67 -5.16
N THR A 897 -9.48 -37.75 -4.21
CA THR A 897 -10.41 -37.54 -3.10
C THR A 897 -10.83 -36.07 -3.10
N ARG A 898 -12.12 -35.79 -3.34
CA ARG A 898 -12.68 -34.44 -3.24
C ARG A 898 -12.90 -34.08 -1.78
N LEU A 899 -12.68 -32.82 -1.42
CA LEU A 899 -13.32 -32.18 -0.26
C LEU A 899 -13.66 -30.73 -0.60
N SER A 900 -14.95 -30.48 -0.87
CA SER A 900 -15.56 -29.15 -0.88
C SER A 900 -16.38 -29.00 0.41
N GLY A 901 -16.16 -27.94 1.17
CA GLY A 901 -16.69 -27.80 2.53
C GLY A 901 -18.17 -27.40 2.61
N LEU A 902 -18.68 -27.33 3.84
CA LEU A 902 -19.91 -26.63 4.20
C LEU A 902 -19.87 -26.25 5.69
N TYR A 903 -20.15 -24.98 5.99
CA TYR A 903 -20.33 -24.49 7.36
C TYR A 903 -21.75 -24.79 7.85
N THR A 904 -21.90 -25.18 9.10
CA THR A 904 -23.13 -24.99 9.89
C THR A 904 -22.79 -24.60 11.32
N ALA A 905 -23.45 -23.58 11.85
CA ALA A 905 -23.37 -23.21 13.25
C ALA A 905 -24.40 -23.98 14.09
N SER A 906 -24.07 -24.31 15.33
CA SER A 906 -25.07 -24.59 16.37
C SER A 906 -24.55 -24.23 17.76
N THR A 907 -25.45 -23.75 18.61
CA THR A 907 -25.17 -23.30 19.98
C THR A 907 -25.12 -24.47 20.96
N THR A 908 -24.36 -24.31 22.05
CA THR A 908 -24.44 -25.21 23.22
C THR A 908 -24.60 -24.42 24.51
N THR A 909 -25.84 -24.31 24.99
CA THR A 909 -26.14 -24.03 26.39
C THR A 909 -26.10 -25.33 27.19
N SER A 910 -25.62 -25.30 28.44
CA SER A 910 -25.60 -26.50 29.29
C SER A 910 -25.85 -26.18 30.77
N ALA A 911 -26.77 -26.94 31.38
CA ALA A 911 -27.00 -27.08 32.82
C ALA A 911 -28.11 -28.14 33.05
N PRO A 912 -28.16 -28.82 34.21
CA PRO A 912 -27.03 -29.41 34.94
C PRO A 912 -27.34 -30.82 35.52
N THR A 913 -26.33 -31.48 36.12
CA THR A 913 -26.43 -32.68 37.02
C THR A 913 -26.98 -34.00 36.40
N ALA A 914 -26.63 -35.21 36.84
CA ALA A 914 -25.96 -35.68 38.07
C ALA A 914 -25.13 -36.98 37.86
N ALA A 915 -24.33 -37.36 38.87
CA ALA A 915 -23.79 -38.71 39.10
C ALA A 915 -24.88 -39.61 39.80
N PRO A 916 -24.72 -40.93 40.04
CA PRO A 916 -23.48 -41.73 39.99
C PRO A 916 -23.53 -43.16 39.42
N SER A 917 -22.35 -43.70 39.07
CA SER A 917 -21.95 -45.11 39.28
C SER A 917 -20.44 -45.26 39.12
#